data_AF-A0A843HR34-F1
#
_entry.id   AF-A0A843HR34-F1
#
_cell.length_a   1.000
_cell.length_b   1.000
_cell.length_c   1.000
_cell.angle_alpha   90.00
_cell.angle_beta   90.00
_cell.angle_gamma   90.00
#
_symmetry.space_group_name_H-M   'P 1'
#
loop_
_entity.id
_entity.type
_entity.pdbx_description
1 polymer ?
#
loop_
_entity_poly.entity_id
_entity_poly.type
_entity_poly.pdbx_seq_one_letter_code
_entity_poly.pdbx_strand_id
1 'polypeptide(L)'
;MYQKQENRLYKIAAVHNDYFHKFWRYRMTKWDRFDYSVLSKNIMYYRKKGKFQKGTWNDIIISADTESSKGHIDTKDPQANHLCAWTISFRAYHVNICTIYGTKPSEMMNAFQRIRDALNGDDIYVYFHNLSWDYVFLRLFFFNAFGTPVKQLNTKPHYPIMLGFANGIILKDSLCLAQCKLEKWADDLNVEHKKAVGEWDYEKVRDQGCTFSKGEKKYIENDTLALCECIDAFCISLNKTVYSICYTATGIPREEVRDRAKKHKGHANFLRQALTFEQFEKFMKLYHGGYSHGNRFLISDILDDDIIKCKDFQSSYPFCLIAFKYSSGRFISLGRDVKPEYILDSAEDYAFIFRISFKNIRLKDKYYPMPALQASKCDHSINMKVESGRVLQAGYCTLYMCEQDLLVMNDIYEWDEETICTEVEVSPKDYLPRWFTDYVYELYAEKCRRKPMKDSDPVGYALAKARVNSVYGLTVQKSIRENFIEVTEPGEYKINAEGDTAHFESGEYRIDYDQDIRKAYEKYVKSPNTVLPYQWGCYCTAYAFRNLFELGKCVNSSYDSNGKLELPPRWIYSDTDSCYSDDWNEEKVAAYNEKCKELLKANNYGPVVVNNKEYWLGVAEPDAEYSEYICLGPKRYCGRSVEDEKLHITVAGVPKKGAECLKDDIRNFQKDFIFDGITTGKKAHFYFFSPDGIKIDEWGNEIGDSIDLEPCDYLLGMVDKFDYLLTEDYFLEYFGEENSDIYDS
;
A
#
# COMPACT_ATOMS: atom_id res chain seq x y z
N MET A 1 -12.63 -40.12 15.09
CA MET A 1 -12.65 -40.34 13.62
C MET A 1 -11.75 -39.34 12.87
N TYR A 2 -11.81 -38.04 13.17
CA TYR A 2 -10.95 -36.98 12.58
C TYR A 2 -9.43 -37.20 12.71
N GLN A 3 -8.92 -37.54 13.91
CA GLN A 3 -7.48 -37.82 14.11
C GLN A 3 -6.93 -39.04 13.36
N LYS A 4 -7.79 -40.00 12.96
CA LYS A 4 -7.37 -41.20 12.21
C LYS A 4 -7.20 -40.92 10.71
N GLN A 5 -7.93 -39.94 10.16
CA GLN A 5 -7.80 -39.54 8.75
C GLN A 5 -6.58 -38.63 8.53
N GLU A 6 -6.32 -37.66 9.42
CA GLU A 6 -5.10 -36.83 9.36
C GLU A 6 -3.84 -37.68 9.48
N ASN A 7 -3.77 -38.59 10.46
CA ASN A 7 -2.63 -39.51 10.60
C ASN A 7 -2.39 -40.42 9.38
N ARG A 8 -3.41 -40.72 8.58
CA ARG A 8 -3.26 -41.52 7.35
C ARG A 8 -2.75 -40.67 6.19
N LEU A 9 -3.21 -39.43 6.08
CA LEU A 9 -2.75 -38.48 5.05
C LEU A 9 -1.28 -38.08 5.28
N TYR A 10 -0.89 -37.77 6.53
CA TYR A 10 0.51 -37.49 6.87
C TYR A 10 1.44 -38.67 6.56
N LYS A 11 0.99 -39.91 6.76
CA LYS A 11 1.77 -41.11 6.38
C LYS A 11 1.93 -41.26 4.88
N ILE A 12 0.90 -40.97 4.09
CA ILE A 12 0.98 -41.02 2.61
C ILE A 12 1.89 -39.91 2.10
N ALA A 13 1.76 -38.69 2.62
CA ALA A 13 2.65 -37.57 2.33
C ALA A 13 4.12 -37.91 2.61
N ALA A 14 4.40 -38.51 3.77
CA ALA A 14 5.76 -38.94 4.13
C ALA A 14 6.32 -39.98 3.15
N VAL A 15 5.52 -40.95 2.71
CA VAL A 15 5.96 -41.98 1.74
C VAL A 15 6.27 -41.37 0.37
N HIS A 16 5.43 -40.44 -0.13
CA HIS A 16 5.72 -39.74 -1.38
C HIS A 16 6.96 -38.84 -1.25
N ASN A 17 7.12 -38.16 -0.11
CA ASN A 17 8.29 -37.35 0.17
C ASN A 17 9.58 -38.20 0.12
N ASP A 18 9.61 -39.34 0.81
CA ASP A 18 10.73 -40.28 0.80
C ASP A 18 11.05 -40.78 -0.62
N TYR A 19 10.02 -41.03 -1.44
CA TYR A 19 10.20 -41.42 -2.84
C TYR A 19 10.88 -40.31 -3.66
N PHE A 20 10.40 -39.07 -3.56
CA PHE A 20 10.97 -37.94 -4.30
C PHE A 20 12.42 -37.67 -3.87
N HIS A 21 12.71 -37.62 -2.57
CA HIS A 21 14.07 -37.41 -2.08
C HIS A 21 15.04 -38.52 -2.52
N LYS A 22 14.57 -39.78 -2.58
CA LYS A 22 15.45 -40.93 -2.85
C LYS A 22 15.64 -41.23 -4.33
N PHE A 23 14.64 -40.97 -5.17
CA PHE A 23 14.60 -41.48 -6.55
C PHE A 23 14.38 -40.42 -7.62
N TRP A 24 13.91 -39.23 -7.25
CA TRP A 24 13.68 -38.17 -8.24
C TRP A 24 14.93 -37.31 -8.42
N ARG A 25 15.28 -37.03 -9.68
CA ARG A 25 16.37 -36.10 -10.01
C ARG A 25 15.79 -34.93 -10.78
N TYR A 26 15.97 -33.75 -10.21
CA TYR A 26 15.59 -32.50 -10.85
C TYR A 26 16.30 -32.32 -12.19
N ARG A 27 15.59 -31.71 -13.15
CA ARG A 27 16.14 -31.27 -14.44
C ARG A 27 15.30 -30.15 -15.03
N MET A 28 15.94 -29.24 -15.76
CA MET A 28 15.25 -28.37 -16.72
C MET A 28 15.04 -29.09 -18.05
N THR A 29 13.86 -28.98 -18.65
CA THR A 29 13.57 -29.62 -19.94
C THR A 29 12.64 -28.79 -20.81
N LYS A 30 12.68 -28.98 -22.14
CA LYS A 30 11.72 -28.32 -23.03
C LYS A 30 10.31 -28.85 -22.73
N TRP A 31 9.33 -27.97 -22.70
CA TRP A 31 7.95 -28.28 -22.28
C TRP A 31 7.31 -29.47 -23.01
N ASP A 32 7.62 -29.65 -24.29
CA ASP A 32 7.10 -30.70 -25.17
C ASP A 32 7.71 -32.09 -24.87
N ARG A 33 8.87 -32.13 -24.21
CA ARG A 33 9.63 -33.33 -23.82
C ARG A 33 9.43 -33.77 -22.38
N PHE A 34 8.71 -32.97 -21.58
CA PHE A 34 8.41 -33.33 -20.19
C PHE A 34 7.38 -34.46 -20.10
N ASP A 35 7.63 -35.45 -19.23
CA ASP A 35 6.66 -36.51 -18.93
C ASP A 35 5.67 -36.03 -17.86
N TYR A 36 4.56 -35.45 -18.30
CA TYR A 36 3.50 -34.94 -17.42
C TYR A 36 2.83 -36.05 -16.58
N SER A 37 2.99 -37.33 -16.90
CA SER A 37 2.42 -38.43 -16.09
C SER A 37 3.04 -38.52 -14.69
N VAL A 38 4.18 -37.87 -14.47
CA VAL A 38 4.81 -37.69 -13.15
C VAL A 38 3.89 -36.89 -12.23
N LEU A 39 3.21 -35.87 -12.75
CA LEU A 39 2.29 -35.04 -11.97
C LEU A 39 1.05 -35.87 -11.57
N SER A 40 0.43 -36.57 -12.52
CA SER A 40 -0.81 -37.32 -12.27
C SER A 40 -0.65 -38.48 -11.29
N LYS A 41 0.52 -39.14 -11.29
CA LYS A 41 0.80 -40.32 -10.46
C LYS A 41 1.27 -39.97 -9.04
N ASN A 42 1.89 -38.82 -8.86
CA ASN A 42 2.67 -38.54 -7.64
C ASN A 42 2.22 -37.30 -6.86
N ILE A 43 1.36 -36.45 -7.43
CA ILE A 43 0.85 -35.24 -6.76
C ILE A 43 -0.48 -35.54 -6.08
N MET A 44 -0.53 -35.27 -4.78
CA MET A 44 -1.77 -35.36 -4.03
C MET A 44 -2.70 -34.18 -4.34
N TYR A 45 -4.00 -34.42 -4.20
CA TYR A 45 -5.01 -33.37 -4.24
C TYR A 45 -5.95 -33.53 -3.05
N TYR A 46 -6.50 -32.43 -2.56
CA TYR A 46 -7.35 -32.41 -1.39
C TYR A 46 -8.67 -31.70 -1.66
N ARG A 47 -9.70 -32.07 -0.93
CA ARG A 47 -10.96 -31.31 -0.90
C ARG A 47 -10.76 -30.01 -0.14
N LYS A 48 -11.34 -28.93 -0.67
CA LYS A 48 -11.36 -27.63 0.01
C LYS A 48 -12.11 -27.75 1.34
N LYS A 49 -11.55 -27.19 2.42
CA LYS A 49 -12.15 -27.23 3.76
C LYS A 49 -13.11 -26.04 3.95
N GLY A 50 -14.42 -26.28 4.00
CA GLY A 50 -15.41 -25.26 4.37
C GLY A 50 -16.85 -25.68 4.06
N LYS A 51 -17.82 -25.26 4.89
CA LYS A 51 -19.25 -25.67 4.78
C LYS A 51 -19.90 -25.32 3.43
N PHE A 52 -19.30 -24.39 2.67
CA PHE A 52 -19.78 -23.89 1.39
C PHE A 52 -18.74 -23.91 0.26
N GLN A 53 -17.52 -24.40 0.51
CA GLN A 53 -16.48 -24.49 -0.51
C GLN A 53 -16.52 -25.87 -1.17
N LYS A 54 -16.95 -25.91 -2.43
CA LYS A 54 -16.93 -27.11 -3.26
C LYS A 54 -15.66 -27.14 -4.12
N GLY A 55 -15.17 -28.34 -4.41
CA GLY A 55 -14.03 -28.58 -5.28
C GLY A 55 -12.77 -29.07 -4.55
N THR A 56 -11.74 -29.30 -5.35
CA THR A 56 -10.44 -29.85 -4.94
C THR A 56 -9.30 -28.94 -5.39
N TRP A 57 -8.12 -29.12 -4.80
CA TRP A 57 -6.90 -28.40 -5.15
C TRP A 57 -5.70 -29.34 -5.09
N ASN A 58 -4.67 -29.06 -5.88
CA ASN A 58 -3.46 -29.87 -5.99
C ASN A 58 -2.37 -29.39 -5.01
N ASP A 59 -1.74 -30.32 -4.29
CA ASP A 59 -0.67 -30.06 -3.31
C ASP A 59 0.69 -29.90 -3.99
N ILE A 60 0.78 -28.86 -4.79
CA ILE A 60 1.94 -28.53 -5.60
C ILE A 60 2.04 -27.01 -5.68
N ILE A 61 3.28 -26.51 -5.60
CA ILE A 61 3.60 -25.12 -5.87
C ILE A 61 4.06 -25.06 -7.32
N ILE A 62 3.40 -24.21 -8.09
CA ILE A 62 3.74 -23.93 -9.48
C ILE A 62 4.08 -22.45 -9.57
N SER A 63 5.27 -22.15 -10.08
CA SER A 63 5.68 -20.79 -10.41
C SER A 63 5.87 -20.69 -11.92
N ALA A 64 5.62 -19.50 -12.46
CA ALA A 64 5.83 -19.18 -13.86
C ALA A 64 6.43 -17.77 -13.97
N ASP A 65 7.19 -17.56 -15.03
CA ASP A 65 7.88 -16.30 -15.31
C ASP A 65 8.14 -16.17 -16.80
N THR A 66 8.21 -14.93 -17.29
CA THR A 66 8.43 -14.62 -18.71
C THR A 66 9.53 -13.59 -18.89
N GLU A 67 10.29 -13.72 -19.97
CA GLU A 67 11.24 -12.70 -20.41
C GLU A 67 10.79 -12.09 -21.73
N SER A 68 10.77 -10.77 -21.77
CA SER A 68 10.47 -10.00 -22.97
C SER A 68 11.73 -9.50 -23.66
N SER A 69 11.58 -9.18 -24.94
CA SER A 69 12.56 -8.47 -25.75
C SER A 69 11.90 -7.23 -26.33
N LYS A 70 12.71 -6.20 -26.58
CA LYS A 70 12.31 -5.11 -27.46
C LYS A 70 12.10 -5.63 -28.88
N GLY A 71 11.11 -5.07 -29.58
CA GLY A 71 10.89 -5.32 -31.00
C GLY A 71 12.03 -4.75 -31.85
N HIS A 72 12.14 -5.21 -33.10
CA HIS A 72 13.13 -4.65 -34.04
C HIS A 72 12.71 -3.23 -34.46
N ILE A 73 13.68 -2.30 -34.45
CA ILE A 73 13.45 -0.83 -34.60
C ILE A 73 12.90 -0.42 -35.99
N ASP A 74 12.90 -1.33 -36.98
CA ASP A 74 12.61 -1.00 -38.38
C ASP A 74 11.12 -1.18 -38.79
N THR A 75 10.23 -1.54 -37.86
CA THR A 75 8.79 -1.64 -38.14
C THR A 75 8.11 -0.26 -38.00
N LYS A 76 7.26 0.10 -38.97
CA LYS A 76 6.43 1.34 -38.97
C LYS A 76 5.38 1.42 -37.84
N ASP A 77 5.42 0.48 -36.90
CA ASP A 77 4.47 0.30 -35.81
C ASP A 77 5.26 0.48 -34.50
N PRO A 78 4.89 1.42 -33.62
CA PRO A 78 5.64 1.67 -32.39
C PRO A 78 5.79 0.40 -31.54
N GLN A 79 7.04 0.02 -31.26
CA GLN A 79 7.49 -0.86 -30.17
C GLN A 79 6.65 -2.14 -29.91
N ALA A 80 6.61 -3.08 -30.87
CA ALA A 80 6.03 -4.39 -30.62
C ALA A 80 6.96 -5.28 -29.76
N ASN A 81 7.06 -4.97 -28.46
CA ASN A 81 7.74 -5.81 -27.48
C ASN A 81 7.08 -7.19 -27.45
N HIS A 82 7.87 -8.25 -27.37
CA HIS A 82 7.35 -9.62 -27.38
C HIS A 82 8.04 -10.50 -26.35
N LEU A 83 7.33 -11.55 -25.93
CA LEU A 83 7.91 -12.60 -25.10
C LEU A 83 8.92 -13.39 -25.92
N CYS A 84 10.12 -13.61 -25.38
CA CYS A 84 11.18 -14.39 -26.01
C CYS A 84 11.56 -15.66 -25.22
N ALA A 85 11.26 -15.72 -23.92
CA ALA A 85 11.44 -16.92 -23.10
C ALA A 85 10.36 -17.03 -22.02
N TRP A 86 10.07 -18.25 -21.59
CA TRP A 86 9.24 -18.48 -20.40
C TRP A 86 9.69 -19.75 -19.69
N THR A 87 9.48 -19.80 -18.37
CA THR A 87 9.67 -21.01 -17.58
C THR A 87 8.50 -21.28 -16.66
N ILE A 88 8.30 -22.56 -16.32
CA ILE A 88 7.35 -23.01 -15.30
C ILE A 88 8.07 -24.03 -14.41
N SER A 89 8.14 -23.76 -13.11
CA SER A 89 8.76 -24.66 -12.13
C SER A 89 7.71 -25.33 -11.25
N PHE A 90 8.00 -26.58 -10.86
CA PHE A 90 7.13 -27.41 -10.03
C PHE A 90 7.86 -27.81 -8.75
N ARG A 91 7.23 -27.58 -7.60
CA ARG A 91 7.72 -28.05 -6.29
C ARG A 91 6.60 -28.75 -5.53
N ALA A 92 6.87 -29.95 -5.03
CA ALA A 92 5.97 -30.67 -4.14
C ALA A 92 6.76 -31.40 -3.06
N TYR A 93 6.15 -31.60 -1.89
CA TYR A 93 6.80 -32.27 -0.76
C TYR A 93 8.15 -31.63 -0.38
N HIS A 94 8.29 -30.32 -0.58
CA HIS A 94 9.54 -29.58 -0.35
C HIS A 94 10.71 -30.01 -1.25
N VAL A 95 10.41 -30.57 -2.43
CA VAL A 95 11.40 -30.97 -3.44
C VAL A 95 11.05 -30.37 -4.79
N ASN A 96 12.04 -29.78 -5.47
CA ASN A 96 11.90 -29.31 -6.84
C ASN A 96 11.79 -30.52 -7.79
N ILE A 97 10.71 -30.56 -8.57
CA ILE A 97 10.43 -31.67 -9.49
C ILE A 97 11.09 -31.39 -10.84
N CYS A 98 10.74 -30.28 -11.48
CA CYS A 98 11.20 -29.95 -12.82
C CYS A 98 10.99 -28.46 -13.08
N THR A 99 11.81 -27.91 -13.97
CA THR A 99 11.51 -26.65 -14.65
C THR A 99 11.30 -26.96 -16.11
N ILE A 100 10.16 -26.56 -16.66
CA ILE A 100 9.92 -26.61 -18.09
C ILE A 100 10.10 -25.22 -18.70
N TYR A 101 10.52 -25.17 -19.96
CA TYR A 101 10.71 -23.91 -20.67
C TYR A 101 10.28 -23.98 -22.12
N GLY A 102 10.05 -22.81 -22.71
CA GLY A 102 9.81 -22.58 -24.13
C GLY A 102 10.10 -21.12 -24.50
N THR A 103 9.75 -20.76 -25.73
CA THR A 103 10.04 -19.41 -26.25
C THR A 103 8.80 -18.69 -26.79
N LYS A 104 7.74 -19.43 -27.13
CA LYS A 104 6.49 -18.82 -27.62
C LYS A 104 5.39 -18.78 -26.55
N PRO A 105 4.61 -17.71 -26.46
CA PRO A 105 3.41 -17.66 -25.61
C PRO A 105 2.42 -18.81 -25.90
N SER A 106 2.19 -19.18 -27.16
CA SER A 106 1.31 -20.31 -27.51
C SER A 106 1.83 -21.65 -26.96
N GLU A 107 3.15 -21.86 -26.93
CA GLU A 107 3.77 -23.02 -26.29
C GLU A 107 3.51 -23.03 -24.79
N MET A 108 3.53 -21.87 -24.13
CA MET A 108 3.23 -21.73 -22.71
C MET A 108 1.77 -22.11 -22.41
N MET A 109 0.82 -21.66 -23.25
CA MET A 109 -0.59 -22.05 -23.13
C MET A 109 -0.78 -23.56 -23.30
N ASN A 110 -0.10 -24.17 -24.28
CA ASN A 110 -0.10 -25.62 -24.45
C ASN A 110 0.48 -26.37 -23.23
N ALA A 111 1.54 -25.83 -22.62
CA ALA A 111 2.11 -26.38 -21.39
C ALA A 111 1.11 -26.28 -20.23
N PHE A 112 0.44 -25.13 -20.05
CA PHE A 112 -0.61 -24.97 -19.05
C PHE A 112 -1.77 -25.96 -19.24
N GLN A 113 -2.20 -26.20 -20.48
CA GLN A 113 -3.23 -27.20 -20.77
C GLN A 113 -2.76 -28.61 -20.39
N ARG A 114 -1.52 -28.99 -20.72
CA ARG A 114 -0.95 -30.29 -20.33
C ARG A 114 -0.81 -30.45 -18.80
N ILE A 115 -0.43 -29.39 -18.09
CA ILE A 115 -0.40 -29.37 -16.62
C ILE A 115 -1.82 -29.59 -16.09
N ARG A 116 -2.82 -28.90 -16.67
CA ARG A 116 -4.22 -29.02 -16.28
C ARG A 116 -4.74 -30.44 -16.44
N ASP A 117 -4.45 -31.07 -17.57
CA ASP A 117 -4.89 -32.44 -17.88
C ASP A 117 -4.19 -33.48 -17.01
N ALA A 118 -2.97 -33.19 -16.56
CA ALA A 118 -2.20 -34.10 -15.70
C ALA A 118 -2.57 -34.02 -14.22
N LEU A 119 -3.01 -32.87 -13.72
CA LEU A 119 -3.35 -32.68 -12.31
C LEU A 119 -4.80 -33.06 -12.00
N ASN A 120 -4.99 -33.83 -10.93
CA ASN A 120 -6.28 -34.44 -10.58
C ASN A 120 -7.23 -33.48 -9.83
N GLY A 121 -6.70 -32.45 -9.17
CA GLY A 121 -7.51 -31.44 -8.48
C GLY A 121 -8.13 -30.43 -9.44
N ASP A 122 -9.26 -29.85 -9.05
CA ASP A 122 -10.00 -28.86 -9.84
C ASP A 122 -9.22 -27.55 -10.00
N ASP A 123 -8.64 -27.05 -8.90
CA ASP A 123 -7.88 -25.81 -8.88
C ASP A 123 -6.38 -26.06 -9.05
N ILE A 124 -5.75 -25.25 -9.89
CA ILE A 124 -4.31 -25.20 -10.10
C ILE A 124 -3.83 -23.77 -9.85
N TYR A 125 -3.02 -23.59 -8.81
CA TYR A 125 -2.47 -22.29 -8.46
C TYR A 125 -1.10 -22.09 -9.11
N VAL A 126 -0.98 -21.04 -9.92
CA VAL A 126 0.27 -20.65 -10.59
C VAL A 126 0.67 -19.27 -10.08
N TYR A 127 1.89 -19.16 -9.56
CA TYR A 127 2.43 -17.91 -9.02
C TYR A 127 3.34 -17.24 -10.02
N PHE A 128 3.12 -15.96 -10.24
CA PHE A 128 4.07 -15.03 -10.87
C PHE A 128 4.59 -14.08 -9.79
N HIS A 129 5.78 -13.51 -9.99
CA HIS A 129 6.30 -12.48 -9.09
C HIS A 129 6.28 -11.13 -9.80
N ASN A 130 5.18 -10.39 -9.62
CA ASN A 130 4.72 -9.26 -10.44
C ASN A 130 3.79 -9.68 -11.60
N LEU A 131 2.71 -10.41 -11.28
CA LEU A 131 1.74 -10.92 -12.26
C LEU A 131 1.24 -9.86 -13.26
N SER A 132 1.11 -8.61 -12.84
CA SER A 132 0.67 -7.50 -13.70
C SER A 132 1.51 -7.36 -14.98
N TRP A 133 2.82 -7.59 -14.88
CA TRP A 133 3.74 -7.47 -16.01
C TRP A 133 3.54 -8.62 -17.00
N ASP A 134 3.69 -9.86 -16.52
CA ASP A 134 3.55 -11.06 -17.35
C ASP A 134 2.14 -11.19 -17.96
N TYR A 135 1.11 -10.80 -17.20
CA TYR A 135 -0.26 -10.91 -17.66
C TYR A 135 -0.54 -10.04 -18.88
N VAL A 136 0.05 -8.84 -19.00
CA VAL A 136 -0.14 -8.02 -20.20
C VAL A 136 0.34 -8.78 -21.44
N PHE A 137 1.57 -9.30 -21.43
CA PHE A 137 2.11 -10.08 -22.56
C PHE A 137 1.30 -11.35 -22.86
N LEU A 138 0.71 -11.96 -21.84
CA LEU A 138 0.00 -13.23 -21.97
C LEU A 138 -1.53 -13.07 -22.15
N ARG A 139 -2.09 -11.86 -22.03
CA ARG A 139 -3.54 -11.61 -21.89
C ARG A 139 -4.35 -12.23 -23.03
N LEU A 140 -4.06 -11.84 -24.27
CA LEU A 140 -4.73 -12.37 -25.45
C LEU A 140 -4.49 -13.87 -25.64
N PHE A 141 -3.32 -14.38 -25.26
CA PHE A 141 -3.01 -15.81 -25.35
C PHE A 141 -3.84 -16.63 -24.37
N PHE A 142 -4.01 -16.15 -23.14
CA PHE A 142 -4.94 -16.73 -22.17
C PHE A 142 -6.37 -16.71 -22.68
N PHE A 143 -6.82 -15.59 -23.26
CA PHE A 143 -8.19 -15.46 -23.77
C PHE A 143 -8.45 -16.41 -24.93
N ASN A 144 -7.49 -16.52 -25.85
CA ASN A 144 -7.57 -17.44 -26.98
C ASN A 144 -7.61 -18.91 -26.52
N ALA A 145 -6.79 -19.28 -25.54
CA ALA A 145 -6.67 -20.67 -25.08
C ALA A 145 -7.80 -21.11 -24.13
N PHE A 146 -8.20 -20.25 -23.19
CA PHE A 146 -9.04 -20.61 -22.05
C PHE A 146 -10.26 -19.69 -21.83
N GLY A 147 -10.47 -18.70 -22.70
CA GLY A 147 -11.50 -17.68 -22.55
C GLY A 147 -11.12 -16.58 -21.54
N THR A 148 -12.03 -15.64 -21.33
CA THR A 148 -11.83 -14.54 -20.38
C THR A 148 -11.88 -15.05 -18.92
N PRO A 149 -11.21 -14.36 -17.98
CA PRO A 149 -11.24 -14.72 -16.56
C PRO A 149 -12.68 -14.75 -16.02
N VAL A 150 -13.08 -15.86 -15.41
CA VAL A 150 -14.38 -15.98 -14.71
C VAL A 150 -14.33 -15.35 -13.31
N LYS A 151 -13.13 -15.08 -12.80
CA LYS A 151 -12.87 -14.34 -11.57
C LYS A 151 -11.62 -13.51 -11.73
N GLN A 152 -11.69 -12.26 -11.30
CA GLN A 152 -10.54 -11.38 -11.28
C GLN A 152 -10.59 -10.54 -10.02
N LEU A 153 -9.41 -10.30 -9.43
CA LEU A 153 -9.24 -9.38 -8.32
C LEU A 153 -8.10 -8.44 -8.66
N ASN A 154 -8.45 -7.17 -8.85
CA ASN A 154 -7.51 -6.09 -9.14
C ASN A 154 -7.40 -5.18 -7.91
N THR A 155 -6.20 -4.66 -7.65
CA THR A 155 -6.01 -3.63 -6.61
C THR A 155 -6.16 -2.21 -7.17
N LYS A 156 -5.88 -2.04 -8.47
CA LYS A 156 -6.04 -0.82 -9.28
C LYS A 156 -6.00 -1.21 -10.78
N PRO A 157 -6.29 -0.30 -11.73
CA PRO A 157 -6.20 -0.57 -13.18
C PRO A 157 -4.85 -1.17 -13.56
N HIS A 158 -4.83 -2.26 -14.34
CA HIS A 158 -3.63 -3.03 -14.73
C HIS A 158 -2.89 -3.82 -13.63
N TYR A 159 -3.44 -3.92 -12.39
CA TYR A 159 -2.78 -4.65 -11.29
C TYR A 159 -3.63 -5.81 -10.78
N PRO A 160 -3.74 -6.92 -11.54
CA PRO A 160 -4.37 -8.15 -11.09
C PRO A 160 -3.50 -8.85 -10.04
N ILE A 161 -4.12 -9.23 -8.91
CA ILE A 161 -3.49 -10.08 -7.90
C ILE A 161 -4.00 -11.52 -7.93
N MET A 162 -5.14 -11.75 -8.61
CA MET A 162 -5.67 -13.08 -8.89
C MET A 162 -6.54 -13.07 -10.14
N LEU A 163 -6.33 -14.06 -11.01
CA LEU A 163 -7.14 -14.35 -12.19
C LEU A 163 -7.52 -15.82 -12.16
N GLY A 164 -8.79 -16.15 -12.34
CA GLY A 164 -9.29 -17.53 -12.38
C GLY A 164 -10.01 -17.81 -13.69
N PHE A 165 -9.63 -18.88 -14.37
CA PHE A 165 -10.20 -19.31 -15.64
C PHE A 165 -11.18 -20.47 -15.45
N ALA A 166 -12.09 -20.65 -16.42
CA ALA A 166 -13.14 -21.67 -16.34
C ALA A 166 -12.59 -23.10 -16.26
N ASN A 167 -11.40 -23.34 -16.81
CA ASN A 167 -10.72 -24.63 -16.77
C ASN A 167 -10.08 -24.98 -15.41
N GLY A 168 -10.08 -24.05 -14.43
CA GLY A 168 -9.55 -24.28 -13.08
C GLY A 168 -8.13 -23.74 -12.84
N ILE A 169 -7.48 -23.14 -13.85
CA ILE A 169 -6.22 -22.43 -13.67
C ILE A 169 -6.48 -21.11 -12.92
N ILE A 170 -5.67 -20.86 -11.89
CA ILE A 170 -5.74 -19.66 -11.06
C ILE A 170 -4.35 -19.05 -10.97
N LEU A 171 -4.17 -17.89 -11.59
CA LEU A 171 -2.96 -17.09 -11.49
C LEU A 171 -2.98 -16.27 -10.20
N LYS A 172 -1.84 -16.15 -9.54
CA LYS A 172 -1.66 -15.37 -8.31
C LYS A 172 -0.39 -14.53 -8.40
N ASP A 173 -0.47 -13.31 -7.91
CA ASP A 173 0.70 -12.48 -7.72
C ASP A 173 1.36 -12.75 -6.37
N SER A 174 2.64 -13.07 -6.38
CA SER A 174 3.44 -13.21 -5.16
C SER A 174 4.08 -11.90 -4.71
N LEU A 175 4.19 -10.87 -5.57
CA LEU A 175 4.79 -9.60 -5.19
C LEU A 175 3.92 -8.88 -4.14
N CYS A 176 2.59 -8.89 -4.31
CA CYS A 176 1.68 -8.34 -3.31
C CYS A 176 1.69 -9.11 -1.97
N LEU A 177 2.17 -10.35 -1.95
CA LEU A 177 2.40 -11.15 -0.75
C LEU A 177 3.76 -10.87 -0.10
N ALA A 178 4.82 -10.77 -0.89
CA ALA A 178 6.19 -10.57 -0.43
C ALA A 178 6.51 -9.12 -0.05
N GLN A 179 5.94 -8.14 -0.78
CA GLN A 179 6.21 -6.70 -0.65
C GLN A 179 7.69 -6.32 -0.89
N CYS A 180 8.43 -7.15 -1.62
CA CYS A 180 9.82 -6.90 -2.00
C CYS A 180 10.16 -7.67 -3.29
N LYS A 181 11.30 -7.32 -3.91
CA LYS A 181 11.84 -8.03 -5.08
C LYS A 181 12.16 -9.48 -4.75
N LEU A 182 12.01 -10.38 -5.72
CA LEU A 182 12.27 -11.82 -5.56
C LEU A 182 13.67 -12.14 -5.00
N GLU A 183 14.71 -11.48 -5.52
CA GLU A 183 16.09 -11.64 -5.03
C GLU A 183 16.16 -11.43 -3.51
N LYS A 184 15.65 -10.28 -3.06
CA LYS A 184 15.57 -9.94 -1.64
C LYS A 184 14.76 -10.99 -0.88
N TRP A 185 13.59 -11.38 -1.40
CA TRP A 185 12.74 -12.35 -0.72
C TRP A 185 13.40 -13.73 -0.55
N ALA A 186 14.15 -14.17 -1.57
CA ALA A 186 14.91 -15.41 -1.55
C ALA A 186 16.06 -15.38 -0.53
N ASP A 187 16.75 -14.25 -0.41
CA ASP A 187 17.78 -14.04 0.61
C ASP A 187 17.18 -14.01 2.01
N ASP A 188 16.12 -13.23 2.18
CA ASP A 188 15.34 -13.04 3.40
C ASP A 188 14.84 -14.39 3.97
N LEU A 189 14.41 -15.32 3.12
CA LEU A 189 13.95 -16.66 3.50
C LEU A 189 15.03 -17.74 3.47
N ASN A 190 16.26 -17.38 3.08
CA ASN A 190 17.40 -18.29 2.92
C ASN A 190 17.07 -19.56 2.10
N VAL A 191 16.40 -19.39 0.95
CA VAL A 191 16.05 -20.50 0.05
C VAL A 191 17.27 -21.01 -0.73
N GLU A 192 17.15 -22.20 -1.32
CA GLU A 192 18.24 -22.96 -1.97
C GLU A 192 18.77 -22.24 -3.22
N HIS A 193 17.87 -21.73 -4.07
CA HIS A 193 18.22 -21.06 -5.33
C HIS A 193 18.11 -19.54 -5.19
N LYS A 194 19.12 -18.84 -5.69
CA LYS A 194 19.15 -17.37 -5.75
C LYS A 194 19.03 -16.89 -7.19
N LYS A 195 18.44 -15.71 -7.37
CA LYS A 195 18.35 -15.04 -8.67
C LYS A 195 19.76 -14.84 -9.25
N ALA A 196 19.93 -15.19 -10.53
CA ALA A 196 21.24 -15.11 -11.20
C ALA A 196 21.51 -13.71 -11.78
N VAL A 197 21.47 -12.68 -10.92
CA VAL A 197 21.55 -11.27 -11.33
C VAL A 197 22.75 -11.02 -12.27
N GLY A 198 22.49 -10.37 -13.40
CA GLY A 198 23.50 -10.02 -14.41
C GLY A 198 23.71 -11.05 -15.53
N GLU A 199 23.07 -12.23 -15.46
CA GLU A 199 23.16 -13.26 -16.50
C GLU A 199 22.19 -13.04 -17.69
N TRP A 200 21.26 -12.08 -17.56
CA TRP A 200 20.34 -11.67 -18.61
C TRP A 200 20.54 -10.21 -18.97
N ASP A 201 20.89 -9.96 -20.24
CA ASP A 201 21.04 -8.63 -20.80
C ASP A 201 19.72 -8.18 -21.45
N TYR A 202 19.06 -7.17 -20.89
CA TYR A 202 17.78 -6.62 -21.40
C TYR A 202 17.95 -5.71 -22.63
N GLU A 203 19.18 -5.28 -22.97
CA GLU A 203 19.44 -4.48 -24.18
C GLU A 203 19.65 -5.38 -25.42
N LYS A 204 19.88 -6.67 -25.21
CA LYS A 204 20.00 -7.65 -26.28
C LYS A 204 18.60 -8.00 -26.84
N VAL A 205 18.38 -7.65 -28.11
CA VAL A 205 17.20 -8.07 -28.87
C VAL A 205 17.21 -9.59 -29.09
N ARG A 206 16.09 -10.26 -28.80
CA ARG A 206 15.90 -11.71 -28.93
C ARG A 206 14.58 -12.04 -29.60
N ASP A 207 14.63 -12.92 -30.59
CA ASP A 207 13.46 -13.52 -31.21
C ASP A 207 13.08 -14.84 -30.52
N GLN A 208 11.86 -15.32 -30.75
CA GLN A 208 11.35 -16.60 -30.24
C GLN A 208 12.06 -17.82 -30.86
N GLY A 209 12.88 -17.62 -31.89
CA GLY A 209 13.78 -18.63 -32.47
C GLY A 209 15.17 -18.68 -31.82
N CYS A 210 15.50 -17.75 -30.93
CA CYS A 210 16.84 -17.65 -30.36
C CYS A 210 17.20 -18.84 -29.46
N THR A 211 18.50 -19.14 -29.40
CA THR A 211 19.05 -20.09 -28.43
C THR A 211 19.68 -19.34 -27.26
N PHE A 212 19.45 -19.85 -26.04
CA PHE A 212 19.97 -19.24 -24.82
C PHE A 212 21.32 -19.86 -24.41
N SER A 213 22.21 -18.99 -23.94
CA SER A 213 23.47 -19.38 -23.29
C SER A 213 23.21 -20.14 -21.98
N LYS A 214 24.27 -20.73 -21.40
CA LYS A 214 24.18 -21.40 -20.09
C LYS A 214 23.78 -20.42 -18.97
N GLY A 215 24.27 -19.18 -19.03
CA GLY A 215 23.94 -18.12 -18.09
C GLY A 215 22.48 -17.70 -18.18
N GLU A 216 22.01 -17.38 -19.40
CA GLU A 216 20.60 -17.01 -19.65
C GLU A 216 19.64 -18.14 -19.24
N LYS A 217 19.97 -19.42 -19.50
CA LYS A 217 19.14 -20.55 -19.04
C LYS A 217 19.10 -20.65 -17.52
N LYS A 218 20.24 -20.47 -16.85
CA LYS A 218 20.31 -20.45 -15.39
C LYS A 218 19.50 -19.29 -14.80
N TYR A 219 19.49 -18.13 -15.46
CA TYR A 219 18.70 -16.97 -15.05
C TYR A 219 17.21 -17.30 -15.02
N ILE A 220 16.65 -17.69 -16.17
CA ILE A 220 15.22 -17.99 -16.29
C ILE A 220 14.80 -19.20 -15.45
N GLU A 221 15.69 -20.17 -15.23
CA GLU A 221 15.47 -21.33 -14.36
C GLU A 221 15.42 -20.93 -12.88
N ASN A 222 16.39 -20.12 -12.43
CA ASN A 222 16.50 -19.74 -11.02
C ASN A 222 15.35 -18.83 -10.56
N ASP A 223 14.80 -17.98 -11.41
CA ASP A 223 13.70 -17.09 -11.03
C ASP A 223 12.44 -17.88 -10.64
N THR A 224 12.05 -18.88 -11.43
CA THR A 224 10.90 -19.72 -11.07
C THR A 224 11.21 -20.69 -9.93
N LEU A 225 12.42 -21.26 -9.85
CA LEU A 225 12.82 -22.13 -8.73
C LEU A 225 12.82 -21.40 -7.39
N ALA A 226 13.48 -20.23 -7.34
CA ALA A 226 13.53 -19.39 -6.15
C ALA A 226 12.12 -19.00 -5.71
N LEU A 227 11.24 -18.66 -6.66
CA LEU A 227 9.85 -18.35 -6.35
C LEU A 227 9.09 -19.54 -5.73
N CYS A 228 9.25 -20.74 -6.30
CA CYS A 228 8.67 -21.97 -5.72
C CYS A 228 9.12 -22.18 -4.27
N GLU A 229 10.40 -22.00 -4.00
CA GLU A 229 10.99 -22.20 -2.67
C GLU A 229 10.58 -21.12 -1.67
N CYS A 230 10.50 -19.86 -2.11
CA CYS A 230 10.00 -18.76 -1.29
C CYS A 230 8.55 -19.02 -0.86
N ILE A 231 7.68 -19.41 -1.79
CA ILE A 231 6.29 -19.74 -1.49
C ILE A 231 6.19 -20.93 -0.53
N ASP A 232 7.04 -21.94 -0.70
CA ASP A 232 7.08 -23.12 0.18
C ASP A 232 7.49 -22.74 1.61
N ALA A 233 8.65 -22.08 1.76
CA ALA A 233 9.17 -21.62 3.04
C ALA A 233 8.17 -20.69 3.75
N PHE A 234 7.48 -19.83 2.99
CA PHE A 234 6.49 -18.92 3.51
C PHE A 234 5.18 -19.63 3.92
N CYS A 235 4.75 -20.65 3.17
CA CYS A 235 3.63 -21.52 3.58
C CYS A 235 3.95 -22.25 4.90
N ILE A 236 5.16 -22.80 5.03
CA ILE A 236 5.63 -23.47 6.25
C ILE A 236 5.62 -22.50 7.44
N SER A 237 6.17 -21.30 7.28
CA SER A 237 6.28 -20.32 8.37
C SER A 237 4.92 -19.87 8.92
N LEU A 238 3.89 -19.86 8.07
CA LEU A 238 2.52 -19.51 8.44
C LEU A 238 1.65 -20.71 8.80
N ASN A 239 2.17 -21.95 8.67
CA ASN A 239 1.39 -23.19 8.76
C ASN A 239 0.16 -23.16 7.83
N LYS A 240 0.38 -22.77 6.57
CA LYS A 240 -0.61 -22.65 5.49
C LYS A 240 -0.23 -23.55 4.31
N THR A 241 -1.17 -23.72 3.39
CA THR A 241 -0.93 -24.33 2.08
C THR A 241 -1.11 -23.30 0.96
N VAL A 242 -0.72 -23.63 -0.27
CA VAL A 242 -0.97 -22.80 -1.48
C VAL A 242 -2.45 -22.44 -1.68
N TYR A 243 -3.35 -23.29 -1.15
CA TYR A 243 -4.78 -23.03 -1.14
C TYR A 243 -5.19 -22.01 -0.08
N SER A 244 -4.67 -22.14 1.14
CA SER A 244 -5.14 -21.37 2.30
C SER A 244 -4.36 -20.09 2.57
N ILE A 245 -3.21 -19.90 1.92
CA ILE A 245 -2.43 -18.68 2.07
C ILE A 245 -3.20 -17.46 1.53
N CYS A 246 -3.13 -16.35 2.24
CA CYS A 246 -3.79 -15.12 1.84
C CYS A 246 -3.15 -14.49 0.58
N TYR A 247 -3.90 -13.66 -0.13
CA TYR A 247 -3.41 -13.00 -1.35
C TYR A 247 -2.38 -11.91 -1.08
N THR A 248 -2.43 -11.23 0.06
CA THR A 248 -1.58 -10.06 0.35
C THR A 248 -0.88 -10.18 1.70
N ALA A 249 0.25 -9.51 1.87
CA ALA A 249 0.95 -9.42 3.16
C ALA A 249 0.03 -8.94 4.29
N THR A 250 -0.81 -7.93 4.00
CA THR A 250 -1.83 -7.38 4.93
C THR A 250 -2.96 -8.36 5.25
N GLY A 251 -3.12 -9.42 4.45
CA GLY A 251 -4.05 -10.52 4.73
C GLY A 251 -3.66 -11.34 5.96
N ILE A 252 -2.36 -11.47 6.25
CA ILE A 252 -1.83 -12.21 7.40
C ILE A 252 -2.32 -11.62 8.73
N PRO A 253 -2.01 -10.35 9.07
CA PRO A 253 -2.49 -9.75 10.32
C PRO A 253 -4.02 -9.65 10.34
N ARG A 254 -4.69 -9.54 9.18
CA ARG A 254 -6.16 -9.55 9.10
C ARG A 254 -6.75 -10.88 9.57
N GLU A 255 -6.18 -12.00 9.16
CA GLU A 255 -6.61 -13.33 9.61
C GLU A 255 -6.35 -13.50 11.11
N GLU A 256 -5.20 -13.08 11.60
CA GLU A 256 -4.85 -13.13 13.02
C GLU A 256 -5.82 -12.30 13.89
N VAL A 257 -6.15 -11.08 13.45
CA VAL A 257 -7.17 -10.24 14.11
C VAL A 257 -8.53 -10.93 14.12
N ARG A 258 -8.96 -11.52 13.00
CA ARG A 258 -10.25 -12.23 12.90
C ARG A 258 -10.31 -13.45 13.82
N ASP A 259 -9.23 -14.22 13.90
CA ASP A 259 -9.16 -15.39 14.76
C ASP A 259 -9.18 -15.03 16.24
N ARG A 260 -8.46 -13.96 16.64
CA ARG A 260 -8.53 -13.40 17.99
C ARG A 260 -9.92 -12.86 18.29
N ALA A 261 -10.45 -12.02 17.42
CA ALA A 261 -11.79 -11.46 17.54
C ALA A 261 -12.85 -12.55 17.72
N LYS A 262 -12.78 -13.65 16.95
CA LYS A 262 -13.71 -14.78 17.07
C LYS A 262 -13.71 -15.39 18.47
N LYS A 263 -12.54 -15.54 19.10
CA LYS A 263 -12.39 -16.04 20.48
C LYS A 263 -12.97 -15.08 21.52
N HIS A 264 -13.00 -13.78 21.21
CA HIS A 264 -13.42 -12.71 22.12
C HIS A 264 -14.74 -12.03 21.74
N LYS A 265 -15.58 -12.68 20.91
CA LYS A 265 -16.87 -12.14 20.42
C LYS A 265 -16.73 -10.77 19.72
N GLY A 266 -15.61 -10.54 19.03
CA GLY A 266 -15.28 -9.27 18.37
C GLY A 266 -16.32 -8.80 17.37
N HIS A 267 -16.96 -9.70 16.60
CA HIS A 267 -18.08 -9.31 15.73
C HIS A 267 -19.29 -8.76 16.50
N ALA A 268 -19.61 -9.32 17.67
CA ALA A 268 -20.67 -8.78 18.51
C ALA A 268 -20.29 -7.44 19.14
N ASN A 269 -19.00 -7.23 19.46
CA ASN A 269 -18.49 -5.92 19.86
C ASN A 269 -18.60 -4.90 18.70
N PHE A 270 -18.21 -5.28 17.48
CA PHE A 270 -18.40 -4.47 16.28
C PHE A 270 -19.86 -4.07 16.06
N LEU A 271 -20.83 -5.00 16.12
CA LEU A 271 -22.25 -4.69 15.90
C LEU A 271 -22.87 -3.70 16.90
N ARG A 272 -22.28 -3.56 18.10
CA ARG A 272 -22.70 -2.55 19.09
C ARG A 272 -22.28 -1.13 18.71
N GLN A 273 -21.31 -1.00 17.80
CA GLN A 273 -20.73 0.27 17.36
C GLN A 273 -20.83 0.45 15.84
N ALA A 274 -21.48 -0.49 15.13
CA ALA A 274 -21.59 -0.44 13.68
C ALA A 274 -22.32 0.83 13.25
N LEU A 275 -21.71 1.53 12.28
CA LEU A 275 -22.27 2.73 11.68
C LEU A 275 -23.46 2.36 10.79
N THR A 276 -24.40 3.30 10.63
CA THR A 276 -25.31 3.25 9.48
C THR A 276 -24.53 3.58 8.19
N PHE A 277 -25.16 3.37 7.04
CA PHE A 277 -24.52 3.71 5.76
C PHE A 277 -24.23 5.21 5.66
N GLU A 278 -25.17 6.05 6.09
CA GLU A 278 -25.07 7.50 6.07
C GLU A 278 -23.98 8.00 7.02
N GLN A 279 -23.85 7.36 8.20
CA GLN A 279 -22.74 7.61 9.13
C GLN A 279 -21.40 7.22 8.52
N PHE A 280 -21.32 6.09 7.83
CA PHE A 280 -20.11 5.67 7.14
C PHE A 280 -19.70 6.68 6.06
N GLU A 281 -20.63 7.25 5.30
CA GLU A 281 -20.35 8.32 4.33
C GLU A 281 -19.80 9.58 5.00
N LYS A 282 -20.35 9.99 6.15
CA LYS A 282 -19.80 11.12 6.95
C LYS A 282 -18.36 10.84 7.39
N PHE A 283 -18.08 9.63 7.88
CA PHE A 283 -16.73 9.21 8.26
C PHE A 283 -15.76 9.19 7.07
N MET A 284 -16.23 8.83 5.86
CA MET A 284 -15.41 8.90 4.64
C MET A 284 -15.00 10.33 4.29
N LYS A 285 -15.89 11.32 4.50
CA LYS A 285 -15.58 12.74 4.28
C LYS A 285 -14.62 13.29 5.33
N LEU A 286 -14.90 12.99 6.59
CA LEU A 286 -14.11 13.37 7.78
C LEU A 286 -12.68 12.80 7.74
N TYR A 287 -12.52 11.55 7.28
CA TYR A 287 -11.25 10.86 7.36
C TYR A 287 -10.13 11.62 6.63
N HIS A 288 -9.07 11.96 7.35
CA HIS A 288 -7.83 12.49 6.79
C HIS A 288 -6.65 11.59 7.17
N GLY A 289 -5.65 11.56 6.31
CA GLY A 289 -4.39 10.86 6.57
C GLY A 289 -3.46 11.65 7.51
N GLY A 290 -2.18 11.31 7.48
CA GLY A 290 -1.14 12.05 8.22
C GLY A 290 -1.01 13.50 7.76
N TYR A 291 -0.55 14.36 8.68
CA TYR A 291 -0.26 15.76 8.37
C TYR A 291 1.17 15.91 7.85
N SER A 292 1.32 16.47 6.67
CA SER A 292 2.63 16.87 6.15
C SER A 292 2.57 18.34 5.73
N HIS A 293 3.52 19.15 6.20
CA HIS A 293 3.62 20.57 5.89
C HIS A 293 5.01 21.13 6.24
N GLY A 294 5.49 22.07 5.45
CA GLY A 294 6.68 22.88 5.76
C GLY A 294 6.29 24.22 6.34
N ASN A 295 7.15 24.80 7.17
CA ASN A 295 6.92 26.10 7.78
C ASN A 295 6.75 27.16 6.70
N ARG A 296 5.56 27.76 6.62
CA ARG A 296 5.23 28.74 5.57
C ARG A 296 6.13 29.99 5.51
N PHE A 297 6.95 30.22 6.54
CA PHE A 297 7.92 31.32 6.59
C PHE A 297 9.34 30.92 6.18
N LEU A 298 9.62 29.62 6.06
CA LEU A 298 10.95 29.07 5.74
C LEU A 298 10.92 28.25 4.43
N ILE A 299 9.79 28.23 3.71
CA ILE A 299 9.68 27.52 2.44
C ILE A 299 10.65 28.14 1.43
N SER A 300 11.42 27.29 0.76
CA SER A 300 12.48 27.66 -0.20
C SER A 300 13.74 28.28 0.40
N ASP A 301 13.81 28.48 1.72
CA ASP A 301 15.03 28.91 2.37
C ASP A 301 15.96 27.71 2.59
N ILE A 302 17.25 27.92 2.33
CA ILE A 302 18.30 27.00 2.72
C ILE A 302 18.66 27.34 4.17
N LEU A 303 18.48 26.36 5.06
CA LEU A 303 18.80 26.47 6.47
C LEU A 303 20.16 25.79 6.71
N ASP A 304 21.19 26.58 6.95
CA ASP A 304 22.59 26.13 7.15
C ASP A 304 23.29 26.81 8.36
N ASP A 305 22.55 27.65 9.11
CA ASP A 305 23.07 28.33 10.29
C ASP A 305 23.26 27.40 11.51
N ASP A 306 22.39 26.39 11.65
CA ASP A 306 22.33 25.46 12.79
C ASP A 306 21.94 24.04 12.35
N ILE A 307 22.19 23.05 13.23
CA ILE A 307 21.83 21.65 12.97
C ILE A 307 20.32 21.44 13.10
N ILE A 308 19.67 21.04 12.01
CA ILE A 308 18.26 20.68 12.00
C ILE A 308 18.08 19.27 12.55
N LYS A 309 17.26 19.12 13.59
CA LYS A 309 17.01 17.85 14.28
C LYS A 309 15.59 17.36 14.07
N CYS A 310 15.46 16.11 13.64
CA CYS A 310 14.19 15.40 13.55
C CYS A 310 13.89 14.65 14.84
N LYS A 311 12.67 14.81 15.36
CA LYS A 311 12.09 13.97 16.41
C LYS A 311 10.93 13.17 15.82
N ASP A 312 11.02 11.84 15.89
CA ASP A 312 10.05 10.88 15.34
C ASP A 312 9.35 10.09 16.46
N PHE A 313 8.05 9.86 16.34
CA PHE A 313 7.31 9.07 17.33
C PHE A 313 7.64 7.58 17.22
N GLN A 314 7.95 6.94 18.35
CA GLN A 314 8.08 5.49 18.41
C GLN A 314 6.72 4.79 18.20
N SER A 315 6.38 4.50 16.94
CA SER A 315 5.13 3.85 16.52
C SER A 315 3.87 4.65 16.89
N SER A 316 3.67 5.80 16.23
CA SER A 316 2.56 6.74 16.46
C SER A 316 1.15 6.13 16.44
N TYR A 317 0.74 5.47 15.35
CA TYR A 317 -0.61 4.89 15.29
C TYR A 317 -0.85 3.77 16.31
N PRO A 318 0.09 2.82 16.54
CA PRO A 318 -0.03 1.87 17.63
C PRO A 318 -0.17 2.53 19.02
N PHE A 319 0.55 3.63 19.28
CA PHE A 319 0.36 4.42 20.50
C PHE A 319 -1.08 4.91 20.61
N CYS A 320 -1.60 5.52 19.54
CA CYS A 320 -2.95 6.08 19.54
C CYS A 320 -4.02 5.03 19.84
N LEU A 321 -3.94 3.85 19.20
CA LEU A 321 -4.86 2.73 19.41
C LEU A 321 -4.87 2.21 20.85
N ILE A 322 -3.75 2.34 21.57
CA ILE A 322 -3.57 1.81 22.92
C ILE A 322 -3.87 2.86 23.99
N ALA A 323 -3.48 4.12 23.77
CA ALA A 323 -3.44 5.16 24.80
C ALA A 323 -4.76 5.93 24.96
N PHE A 324 -5.58 6.04 23.91
CA PHE A 324 -6.76 6.91 23.91
C PHE A 324 -8.09 6.15 23.94
N LYS A 325 -9.15 6.87 24.33
CA LYS A 325 -10.53 6.38 24.30
C LYS A 325 -11.16 6.63 22.92
N TYR A 326 -12.03 5.74 22.50
CA TYR A 326 -12.71 5.74 21.21
C TYR A 326 -14.22 5.68 21.42
N SER A 327 -15.00 5.94 20.36
CA SER A 327 -16.45 5.69 20.41
C SER A 327 -16.73 4.23 20.81
N SER A 328 -17.51 4.07 21.88
CA SER A 328 -17.76 2.78 22.53
C SER A 328 -19.18 2.25 22.28
N GLY A 329 -20.09 3.11 21.82
CA GLY A 329 -21.45 2.78 21.40
C GLY A 329 -21.80 3.28 20.00
N ARG A 330 -23.07 3.17 19.63
CA ARG A 330 -23.58 3.77 18.38
C ARG A 330 -23.57 5.29 18.49
N PHE A 331 -23.30 5.94 17.37
CA PHE A 331 -23.53 7.37 17.22
C PHE A 331 -25.04 7.64 17.20
N ILE A 332 -25.47 8.56 18.06
CA ILE A 332 -26.87 9.00 18.18
C ILE A 332 -26.91 10.48 17.81
N SER A 333 -27.85 10.86 16.94
CA SER A 333 -28.07 12.25 16.61
C SER A 333 -28.55 13.04 17.83
N LEU A 334 -27.98 14.23 18.06
CA LEU A 334 -28.48 15.16 19.07
C LEU A 334 -29.81 15.81 18.67
N GLY A 335 -30.22 15.71 17.41
CA GLY A 335 -31.47 16.27 16.89
C GLY A 335 -31.52 17.81 16.91
N ARG A 336 -30.39 18.47 17.11
CA ARG A 336 -30.25 19.93 17.13
C ARG A 336 -28.85 20.37 16.73
N ASP A 337 -28.75 21.60 16.28
CA ASP A 337 -27.47 22.26 16.07
C ASP A 337 -26.88 22.74 17.40
N VAL A 338 -25.56 22.78 17.50
CA VAL A 338 -24.84 23.20 18.71
C VAL A 338 -23.68 24.11 18.35
N LYS A 339 -23.21 24.86 19.35
CA LYS A 339 -22.01 25.68 19.24
C LYS A 339 -20.74 24.81 19.40
N PRO A 340 -19.60 25.18 18.78
CA PRO A 340 -18.35 24.44 18.93
C PRO A 340 -17.92 24.22 20.39
N GLU A 341 -18.20 25.20 21.26
CA GLU A 341 -17.84 25.18 22.68
C GLU A 341 -18.52 24.01 23.42
N TYR A 342 -19.77 23.68 23.07
CA TYR A 342 -20.48 22.54 23.64
C TYR A 342 -19.76 21.20 23.37
N ILE A 343 -19.17 21.08 22.18
CA ILE A 343 -18.40 19.89 21.77
C ILE A 343 -17.06 19.86 22.49
N LEU A 344 -16.37 21.00 22.56
CA LEU A 344 -15.08 21.14 23.25
C LEU A 344 -15.20 20.79 24.74
N ASP A 345 -16.22 21.31 25.43
CA ASP A 345 -16.47 21.06 26.85
C ASP A 345 -16.78 19.59 27.16
N SER A 346 -17.27 18.83 26.16
CA SER A 346 -17.67 17.43 26.29
C SER A 346 -16.68 16.43 25.67
N ALA A 347 -15.56 16.92 25.12
CA ALA A 347 -14.67 16.14 24.26
C ALA A 347 -13.91 15.00 24.98
N GLU A 348 -13.79 15.05 26.31
CA GLU A 348 -13.13 13.99 27.09
C GLU A 348 -14.04 12.75 27.24
N ASP A 349 -15.33 12.98 27.46
CA ASP A 349 -16.30 11.91 27.77
C ASP A 349 -17.00 11.35 26.52
N TYR A 350 -17.06 12.16 25.45
CA TYR A 350 -17.84 11.83 24.26
C TYR A 350 -17.04 12.01 22.97
N ALA A 351 -17.30 11.11 22.04
CA ALA A 351 -16.83 11.13 20.66
C ALA A 351 -17.92 11.79 19.81
N PHE A 352 -17.57 12.84 19.08
CA PHE A 352 -18.49 13.58 18.22
C PHE A 352 -18.08 13.48 16.76
N ILE A 353 -19.09 13.38 15.90
CA ILE A 353 -18.95 13.73 14.48
C ILE A 353 -19.99 14.79 14.13
N PHE A 354 -19.60 15.76 13.33
CA PHE A 354 -20.47 16.86 12.97
C PHE A 354 -19.97 17.53 11.71
N ARG A 355 -20.88 18.27 11.06
CA ARG A 355 -20.51 19.25 10.05
C ARG A 355 -20.38 20.60 10.73
N ILE A 356 -19.25 21.27 10.56
CA ILE A 356 -19.05 22.63 11.06
C ILE A 356 -19.17 23.62 9.93
N SER A 357 -19.79 24.76 10.22
CA SER A 357 -19.91 25.90 9.31
C SER A 357 -19.22 27.10 9.93
N PHE A 358 -17.93 27.25 9.63
CA PHE A 358 -17.13 28.36 10.14
C PHE A 358 -17.53 29.69 9.52
N LYS A 359 -17.63 30.73 10.35
CA LYS A 359 -17.80 32.13 9.93
C LYS A 359 -16.52 32.91 10.24
N ASN A 360 -15.95 33.55 9.21
CA ASN A 360 -14.70 34.32 9.26
C ASN A 360 -13.56 33.64 10.04
N ILE A 361 -13.35 32.33 9.79
CA ILE A 361 -12.24 31.59 10.38
C ILE A 361 -10.90 32.14 9.91
N ARG A 362 -9.96 32.29 10.83
CA ARG A 362 -8.61 32.83 10.59
C ARG A 362 -7.65 32.37 11.67
N LEU A 363 -6.36 32.34 11.37
CA LEU A 363 -5.34 32.04 12.38
C LEU A 363 -5.44 33.03 13.55
N LYS A 364 -5.36 32.52 14.80
CA LYS A 364 -5.27 33.35 16.02
C LYS A 364 -4.03 34.25 15.98
N ASP A 365 -2.95 33.70 15.46
CA ASP A 365 -1.67 34.38 15.32
C ASP A 365 -1.22 34.39 13.86
N LYS A 366 -0.88 35.57 13.36
CA LYS A 366 -0.41 35.74 11.98
C LYS A 366 0.95 35.07 11.73
N TYR A 367 1.76 34.86 12.78
CA TYR A 367 3.07 34.20 12.74
C TYR A 367 3.00 32.70 13.03
N TYR A 368 1.79 32.12 13.11
CA TYR A 368 1.66 30.67 13.27
C TYR A 368 2.22 29.93 12.04
N PRO A 369 3.22 29.03 12.20
CA PRO A 369 4.00 28.50 11.08
C PRO A 369 3.34 27.32 10.36
N MET A 370 2.45 26.59 11.04
CA MET A 370 1.94 25.29 10.60
C MET A 370 0.40 25.23 10.57
N PRO A 371 -0.28 25.92 9.64
CA PRO A 371 -1.74 25.87 9.55
C PRO A 371 -2.27 24.43 9.40
N ALA A 372 -3.35 24.12 10.12
CA ALA A 372 -3.87 22.75 10.27
C ALA A 372 -4.95 22.41 9.23
N LEU A 373 -5.87 23.34 8.98
CA LEU A 373 -7.09 23.08 8.21
C LEU A 373 -6.77 22.85 6.72
N GLN A 374 -7.19 21.72 6.16
CA GLN A 374 -6.92 21.37 4.76
C GLN A 374 -8.02 21.89 3.83
N ALA A 375 -7.62 22.65 2.80
CA ALA A 375 -8.56 23.26 1.86
C ALA A 375 -9.38 22.23 1.07
N SER A 376 -8.75 21.12 0.65
CA SER A 376 -9.41 20.05 -0.11
C SER A 376 -10.42 19.23 0.71
N LYS A 377 -10.56 19.52 2.02
CA LYS A 377 -11.58 18.93 2.89
C LYS A 377 -12.80 19.82 3.07
N CYS A 378 -12.76 21.05 2.57
CA CYS A 378 -13.90 21.96 2.60
C CYS A 378 -14.91 21.56 1.52
N ASP A 379 -16.14 21.22 1.92
CA ASP A 379 -17.25 20.96 0.99
C ASP A 379 -17.67 22.23 0.23
N HIS A 380 -17.60 23.37 0.90
CA HIS A 380 -17.95 24.67 0.35
C HIS A 380 -17.13 25.76 1.05
N SER A 381 -16.82 26.83 0.32
CA SER A 381 -16.02 27.92 0.85
C SER A 381 -16.22 29.24 0.13
N ILE A 382 -16.06 30.34 0.85
CA ILE A 382 -16.14 31.71 0.33
C ILE A 382 -14.92 32.49 0.82
N ASN A 383 -14.24 33.18 -0.09
CA ASN A 383 -13.06 34.03 0.18
C ASN A 383 -11.95 33.29 0.94
N MET A 384 -11.70 32.02 0.61
CA MET A 384 -10.66 31.22 1.24
C MET A 384 -9.27 31.66 0.77
N LYS A 385 -8.37 31.94 1.71
CA LYS A 385 -6.94 32.11 1.45
C LYS A 385 -6.21 30.88 1.95
N VAL A 386 -5.41 30.28 1.09
CA VAL A 386 -4.68 29.05 1.36
C VAL A 386 -3.19 29.26 1.19
N GLU A 387 -2.40 28.47 1.90
CA GLU A 387 -0.97 28.31 1.68
C GLU A 387 -0.61 26.83 1.63
N SER A 388 -0.01 26.39 0.51
CA SER A 388 0.34 24.98 0.25
C SER A 388 -0.81 24.00 0.59
N GLY A 389 -2.04 24.37 0.22
CA GLY A 389 -3.26 23.58 0.47
C GLY A 389 -3.84 23.67 1.89
N ARG A 390 -3.27 24.50 2.77
CA ARG A 390 -3.76 24.75 4.13
C ARG A 390 -4.45 26.10 4.25
N VAL A 391 -5.58 26.18 4.95
CA VAL A 391 -6.38 27.40 5.07
C VAL A 391 -5.72 28.35 6.08
N LEU A 392 -5.48 29.59 5.66
CA LEU A 392 -5.04 30.68 6.55
C LEU A 392 -6.23 31.45 7.10
N GLN A 393 -7.21 31.71 6.23
CA GLN A 393 -8.47 32.35 6.58
C GLN A 393 -9.54 32.04 5.54
N ALA A 394 -10.81 32.10 5.92
CA ALA A 394 -11.95 32.04 5.01
C ALA A 394 -13.12 32.85 5.58
N GLY A 395 -13.86 33.56 4.72
CA GLY A 395 -15.09 34.24 5.15
C GLY A 395 -16.18 33.23 5.54
N TYR A 396 -16.19 32.08 4.86
CA TYR A 396 -17.02 30.94 5.19
C TYR A 396 -16.35 29.66 4.71
N CYS A 397 -16.41 28.59 5.50
CA CYS A 397 -16.17 27.24 4.99
C CYS A 397 -16.94 26.19 5.77
N THR A 398 -17.28 25.09 5.11
CA THR A 398 -17.95 23.94 5.74
C THR A 398 -17.19 22.66 5.49
N LEU A 399 -17.13 21.79 6.51
CA LEU A 399 -16.54 20.46 6.42
C LEU A 399 -17.02 19.56 7.55
N TYR A 400 -16.76 18.26 7.42
CA TYR A 400 -16.95 17.28 8.49
C TYR A 400 -15.68 17.13 9.33
N MET A 401 -15.83 17.06 10.65
CA MET A 401 -14.72 16.85 11.58
C MET A 401 -15.18 16.13 12.86
N CYS A 402 -14.22 15.60 13.61
CA CYS A 402 -14.46 15.09 14.97
C CYS A 402 -14.00 16.09 16.02
N GLU A 403 -14.28 15.78 17.28
CA GLU A 403 -13.88 16.66 18.38
C GLU A 403 -12.35 16.75 18.55
N GLN A 404 -11.59 15.73 18.18
CA GLN A 404 -10.12 15.80 18.22
C GLN A 404 -9.58 16.81 17.20
N ASP A 405 -10.17 16.86 16.02
CA ASP A 405 -9.82 17.86 15.01
C ASP A 405 -10.17 19.26 15.51
N LEU A 406 -11.37 19.43 16.08
CA LEU A 406 -11.83 20.71 16.61
C LEU A 406 -10.96 21.22 17.77
N LEU A 407 -10.42 20.34 18.61
CA LEU A 407 -9.44 20.72 19.63
C LEU A 407 -8.21 21.37 19.00
N VAL A 408 -7.66 20.76 17.93
CA VAL A 408 -6.52 21.34 17.20
C VAL A 408 -6.92 22.64 16.50
N MET A 409 -8.10 22.70 15.88
CA MET A 409 -8.57 23.93 15.23
C MET A 409 -8.76 25.05 16.25
N ASN A 410 -9.33 24.76 17.41
CA ASN A 410 -9.52 25.73 18.50
C ASN A 410 -8.18 26.24 19.04
N ASP A 411 -7.11 25.45 19.02
CA ASP A 411 -5.80 25.93 19.43
C ASP A 411 -5.18 26.92 18.45
N ILE A 412 -5.50 26.81 17.15
CA ILE A 412 -4.79 27.49 16.07
C ILE A 412 -5.59 28.64 15.46
N TYR A 413 -6.91 28.48 15.37
CA TYR A 413 -7.82 29.39 14.66
C TYR A 413 -8.80 30.05 15.62
N GLU A 414 -9.21 31.26 15.26
CA GLU A 414 -10.38 31.93 15.79
C GLU A 414 -11.44 32.06 14.69
N TRP A 415 -12.70 32.13 15.10
CA TRP A 415 -13.87 32.25 14.24
C TRP A 415 -14.95 33.05 14.96
N ASP A 416 -15.94 33.51 14.21
CA ASP A 416 -17.00 34.33 14.77
C ASP A 416 -18.04 33.48 15.51
N GLU A 417 -18.70 34.11 16.47
CA GLU A 417 -19.68 33.46 17.35
C GLU A 417 -20.83 32.82 16.58
N GLU A 418 -21.17 33.27 15.37
CA GLU A 418 -22.19 32.70 14.49
C GLU A 418 -21.83 31.32 13.94
N THR A 419 -20.58 30.86 14.12
CA THR A 419 -20.17 29.50 13.78
C THR A 419 -21.08 28.47 14.46
N ILE A 420 -21.45 27.44 13.71
CA ILE A 420 -22.41 26.43 14.16
C ILE A 420 -22.00 25.04 13.68
N CYS A 421 -22.24 24.05 14.54
CA CYS A 421 -22.11 22.63 14.23
C CYS A 421 -23.50 22.05 13.98
N THR A 422 -23.68 21.45 12.80
CA THR A 422 -24.91 20.79 12.36
C THR A 422 -24.68 19.29 12.18
N GLU A 423 -25.76 18.54 12.00
CA GLU A 423 -25.71 17.08 11.81
C GLU A 423 -24.95 16.35 12.93
N VAL A 424 -25.04 16.88 14.16
CA VAL A 424 -24.21 16.44 15.27
C VAL A 424 -24.67 15.09 15.80
N GLU A 425 -23.72 14.16 15.84
CA GLU A 425 -23.91 12.82 16.39
C GLU A 425 -22.85 12.52 17.43
N VAL A 426 -23.24 11.81 18.48
CA VAL A 426 -22.42 11.58 19.67
C VAL A 426 -22.41 10.11 20.09
N SER A 427 -21.28 9.65 20.62
CA SER A 427 -21.11 8.32 21.22
C SER A 427 -20.25 8.42 22.50
N PRO A 428 -20.56 7.68 23.58
CA PRO A 428 -19.71 7.67 24.77
C PRO A 428 -18.32 7.11 24.45
N LYS A 429 -17.28 7.60 25.13
CA LYS A 429 -15.91 7.13 24.95
C LYS A 429 -15.52 6.01 25.92
N ASP A 430 -14.76 5.05 25.41
CA ASP A 430 -14.08 4.02 26.23
C ASP A 430 -12.83 3.52 25.49
N TYR A 431 -11.92 2.85 26.19
CA TYR A 431 -10.76 2.22 25.57
C TYR A 431 -11.17 1.10 24.61
N LEU A 432 -10.33 0.88 23.59
CA LEU A 432 -10.54 -0.25 22.68
C LEU A 432 -10.48 -1.59 23.44
N PRO A 433 -11.16 -2.63 22.94
CA PRO A 433 -11.18 -3.93 23.63
C PRO A 433 -9.78 -4.52 23.82
N ARG A 434 -9.52 -5.06 25.03
CA ARG A 434 -8.20 -5.64 25.39
C ARG A 434 -7.66 -6.67 24.41
N TRP A 435 -8.52 -7.53 23.86
CA TRP A 435 -8.06 -8.54 22.88
C TRP A 435 -7.40 -7.91 21.64
N PHE A 436 -7.76 -6.67 21.30
CA PHE A 436 -7.21 -5.92 20.18
C PHE A 436 -5.99 -5.11 20.61
N THR A 437 -6.08 -4.33 21.70
CA THR A 437 -4.95 -3.51 22.17
C THR A 437 -3.76 -4.34 22.65
N ASP A 438 -4.00 -5.50 23.29
CA ASP A 438 -2.95 -6.44 23.67
C ASP A 438 -2.25 -7.01 22.44
N TYR A 439 -3.00 -7.28 21.36
CA TYR A 439 -2.40 -7.72 20.10
C TYR A 439 -1.55 -6.63 19.44
N VAL A 440 -2.00 -5.38 19.42
CA VAL A 440 -1.20 -4.24 18.94
C VAL A 440 0.11 -4.15 19.72
N TYR A 441 0.04 -4.26 21.05
CA TYR A 441 1.20 -4.22 21.93
C TYR A 441 2.15 -5.41 21.72
N GLU A 442 1.62 -6.62 21.52
CA GLU A 442 2.42 -7.81 21.19
C GLU A 442 3.24 -7.62 19.92
N LEU A 443 2.63 -7.08 18.85
CA LEU A 443 3.32 -6.78 17.59
C LEU A 443 4.38 -5.70 17.76
N TYR A 444 4.10 -4.67 18.56
CA TYR A 444 5.11 -3.67 18.92
C TYR A 444 6.28 -4.29 19.69
N ALA A 445 6.01 -5.15 20.67
CA ALA A 445 7.04 -5.85 21.42
C ALA A 445 7.89 -6.77 20.53
N GLU A 446 7.28 -7.44 19.54
CA GLU A 446 8.01 -8.19 18.53
C GLU A 446 8.92 -7.30 17.68
N LYS A 447 8.42 -6.15 17.20
CA LYS A 447 9.23 -5.13 16.49
C LYS A 447 10.44 -4.71 17.34
N CYS A 448 10.24 -4.40 18.62
CA CYS A 448 11.32 -3.97 19.51
C CYS A 448 12.38 -5.06 19.72
N ARG A 449 11.97 -6.32 19.94
CA ARG A 449 12.89 -7.45 20.11
C ARG A 449 13.74 -7.75 18.87
N ARG A 450 13.20 -7.44 17.69
CA ARG A 450 13.89 -7.60 16.40
C ARG A 450 14.66 -6.35 15.98
N LYS A 451 14.66 -5.26 16.76
CA LYS A 451 15.33 -4.01 16.38
C LYS A 451 16.83 -4.29 16.11
N PRO A 452 17.40 -3.75 15.02
CA PRO A 452 18.74 -4.11 14.62
C PRO A 452 19.78 -3.89 15.72
N MET A 453 20.65 -4.88 15.91
CA MET A 453 21.89 -4.82 16.69
C MET A 453 23.05 -5.20 15.75
N LYS A 454 24.31 -5.09 16.19
CA LYS A 454 25.49 -5.35 15.35
C LYS A 454 25.48 -6.69 14.56
N ASP A 455 24.60 -7.64 14.90
CA ASP A 455 24.38 -8.93 14.20
C ASP A 455 22.89 -9.25 13.88
N SER A 456 22.03 -8.24 13.73
CA SER A 456 20.58 -8.49 13.57
C SER A 456 20.13 -8.85 12.16
N ASP A 457 19.03 -9.60 12.11
CA ASP A 457 18.15 -9.82 10.96
C ASP A 457 17.38 -8.53 10.58
N PRO A 458 17.87 -7.70 9.63
CA PRO A 458 17.23 -6.43 9.25
C PRO A 458 15.88 -6.66 8.56
N VAL A 459 15.72 -7.86 8.02
CA VAL A 459 14.55 -8.34 7.30
C VAL A 459 13.42 -8.65 8.26
N GLY A 460 13.70 -9.48 9.28
CA GLY A 460 12.75 -9.78 10.33
C GLY A 460 12.26 -8.51 11.05
N TYR A 461 13.14 -7.52 11.22
CA TYR A 461 12.74 -6.21 11.70
C TYR A 461 11.78 -5.48 10.74
N ALA A 462 12.11 -5.42 9.44
CA ALA A 462 11.26 -4.79 8.43
C ALA A 462 9.87 -5.44 8.35
N LEU A 463 9.80 -6.77 8.40
CA LEU A 463 8.54 -7.53 8.44
C LEU A 463 7.75 -7.23 9.72
N ALA A 464 8.38 -7.23 10.89
CA ALA A 464 7.70 -6.89 12.14
C ALA A 464 7.20 -5.43 12.16
N LYS A 465 7.99 -4.49 11.61
CA LYS A 465 7.60 -3.08 11.41
C LYS A 465 6.39 -2.98 10.48
N ALA A 466 6.40 -3.69 9.36
CA ALA A 466 5.27 -3.72 8.43
C ALA A 466 4.01 -4.31 9.08
N ARG A 467 4.14 -5.38 9.87
CA ARG A 467 3.02 -6.01 10.59
C ARG A 467 2.38 -5.07 11.60
N VAL A 468 3.16 -4.43 12.47
CA VAL A 468 2.59 -3.50 13.48
C VAL A 468 1.91 -2.29 12.80
N ASN A 469 2.51 -1.74 11.75
CA ASN A 469 1.94 -0.59 11.02
C ASN A 469 0.66 -0.98 10.25
N SER A 470 0.54 -2.23 9.80
CA SER A 470 -0.64 -2.69 9.09
C SER A 470 -1.91 -2.73 9.95
N VAL A 471 -1.79 -2.85 11.28
CA VAL A 471 -2.96 -2.99 12.18
C VAL A 471 -3.85 -1.77 12.16
N TYR A 472 -3.26 -0.57 12.13
CA TYR A 472 -4.00 0.68 11.91
C TYR A 472 -4.75 0.61 10.57
N GLY A 473 -4.08 0.22 9.49
CA GLY A 473 -4.69 0.07 8.17
C GLY A 473 -5.90 -0.87 8.15
N LEU A 474 -5.93 -1.88 9.04
CA LEU A 474 -7.08 -2.78 9.19
C LEU A 474 -8.29 -2.09 9.84
N THR A 475 -8.08 -1.09 10.69
CA THR A 475 -9.17 -0.33 11.34
C THR A 475 -9.80 0.70 10.41
N VAL A 476 -9.08 1.18 9.39
CA VAL A 476 -9.57 2.18 8.41
C VAL A 476 -9.72 1.62 7.00
N GLN A 477 -9.73 0.30 6.85
CA GLN A 477 -9.92 -0.31 5.55
C GLN A 477 -11.32 0.05 5.03
N LYS A 478 -11.39 0.70 3.85
CA LYS A 478 -12.68 1.04 3.20
C LYS A 478 -13.61 -0.19 3.23
N SER A 479 -14.80 -0.02 3.82
CA SER A 479 -15.80 -1.08 4.00
C SER A 479 -16.31 -1.61 2.66
N ILE A 480 -16.38 -0.73 1.66
CA ILE A 480 -16.67 -1.03 0.26
C ILE A 480 -15.45 -0.63 -0.55
N ARG A 481 -14.98 -1.53 -1.41
CA ARG A 481 -13.86 -1.25 -2.31
C ARG A 481 -14.42 -1.01 -3.70
N GLU A 482 -13.78 -0.13 -4.45
CA GLU A 482 -13.94 -0.07 -5.89
C GLU A 482 -13.57 -1.45 -6.48
N ASN A 483 -14.38 -1.90 -7.41
CA ASN A 483 -14.16 -3.15 -8.13
C ASN A 483 -13.70 -2.77 -9.55
N PHE A 484 -12.39 -2.83 -9.78
CA PHE A 484 -11.82 -2.57 -11.11
C PHE A 484 -12.02 -3.79 -12.00
N ILE A 485 -12.71 -3.60 -13.12
CA ILE A 485 -13.02 -4.61 -14.12
C ILE A 485 -12.21 -4.29 -15.38
N GLU A 486 -11.51 -5.29 -15.90
CA GLU A 486 -10.86 -5.22 -17.21
C GLU A 486 -11.94 -5.29 -18.30
N VAL A 487 -11.88 -4.40 -19.27
CA VAL A 487 -12.73 -4.40 -20.46
C VAL A 487 -12.19 -5.44 -21.42
N THR A 488 -12.94 -6.52 -21.61
CA THR A 488 -12.55 -7.61 -22.51
C THR A 488 -13.04 -7.38 -23.94
N GLU A 489 -14.16 -6.69 -24.09
CA GLU A 489 -14.79 -6.34 -25.37
C GLU A 489 -15.07 -4.82 -25.41
N PRO A 490 -14.68 -4.12 -26.49
CA PRO A 490 -14.94 -2.68 -26.61
C PRO A 490 -16.43 -2.35 -26.51
N GLY A 491 -16.75 -1.18 -25.96
CA GLY A 491 -18.13 -0.72 -25.88
C GLY A 491 -18.36 0.41 -24.90
N GLU A 492 -19.62 0.84 -24.79
CA GLU A 492 -20.03 1.90 -23.87
C GLU A 492 -20.32 1.34 -22.47
N TYR A 493 -19.66 1.91 -21.46
CA TYR A 493 -19.82 1.53 -20.06
C TYR A 493 -20.00 2.76 -19.17
N LYS A 494 -20.65 2.56 -18.01
CA LYS A 494 -20.84 3.61 -17.01
C LYS A 494 -19.51 4.03 -16.39
N ILE A 495 -19.34 5.34 -16.16
CA ILE A 495 -18.15 5.93 -15.54
C ILE A 495 -18.40 6.58 -14.18
N ASN A 496 -19.66 6.72 -13.77
CA ASN A 496 -20.04 7.26 -12.46
C ASN A 496 -21.40 6.73 -11.96
N ALA A 497 -21.80 7.16 -10.77
CA ALA A 497 -23.03 6.74 -10.11
C ALA A 497 -24.28 7.42 -10.69
N GLU A 498 -24.10 8.57 -11.33
CA GLU A 498 -25.13 9.38 -11.98
C GLU A 498 -25.63 8.74 -13.29
N GLY A 499 -24.84 7.81 -13.85
CA GLY A 499 -25.20 7.01 -15.02
C GLY A 499 -24.57 7.49 -16.32
N ASP A 500 -23.58 8.39 -16.27
CA ASP A 500 -22.83 8.81 -17.45
C ASP A 500 -22.01 7.65 -18.02
N THR A 501 -21.84 7.65 -19.33
CA THR A 501 -21.18 6.57 -20.09
C THR A 501 -20.00 7.07 -20.91
N ALA A 502 -18.99 6.22 -21.09
CA ALA A 502 -17.88 6.42 -22.02
C ALA A 502 -17.61 5.13 -22.82
N HIS A 503 -17.05 5.27 -24.01
CA HIS A 503 -16.56 4.14 -24.80
C HIS A 503 -15.20 3.70 -24.26
N PHE A 504 -15.02 2.40 -24.04
CA PHE A 504 -13.76 1.79 -23.63
C PHE A 504 -13.29 0.79 -24.66
N GLU A 505 -11.97 0.66 -24.81
CA GLU A 505 -11.32 -0.34 -25.66
C GLU A 505 -10.94 -1.61 -24.87
N SER A 506 -10.64 -2.70 -25.59
CA SER A 506 -10.18 -3.95 -24.95
C SER A 506 -8.81 -3.73 -24.28
N GLY A 507 -8.68 -4.19 -23.03
CA GLY A 507 -7.46 -4.03 -22.22
C GLY A 507 -7.50 -2.82 -21.29
N GLU A 508 -8.44 -1.90 -21.48
CA GLU A 508 -8.72 -0.82 -20.53
C GLU A 508 -9.42 -1.32 -19.27
N TYR A 509 -9.53 -0.46 -18.26
CA TYR A 509 -10.13 -0.78 -16.97
C TYR A 509 -11.19 0.24 -16.59
N ARG A 510 -12.24 -0.23 -15.94
CA ARG A 510 -13.31 0.62 -15.39
C ARG A 510 -13.69 0.21 -13.98
N ILE A 511 -14.34 1.11 -13.25
CA ILE A 511 -14.96 0.80 -11.96
C ILE A 511 -16.35 0.19 -12.21
N ASP A 512 -16.71 -0.81 -11.41
CA ASP A 512 -18.04 -1.43 -11.42
C ASP A 512 -19.07 -0.57 -10.68
N TYR A 513 -19.74 0.33 -11.42
CA TYR A 513 -20.82 1.17 -10.88
C TYR A 513 -22.20 0.49 -10.86
N ASP A 514 -22.32 -0.75 -11.34
CA ASP A 514 -23.59 -1.49 -11.26
C ASP A 514 -23.83 -2.08 -9.87
N GLN A 515 -22.85 -2.00 -8.98
CA GLN A 515 -22.99 -2.46 -7.60
C GLN A 515 -23.86 -1.50 -6.77
N ASP A 516 -24.92 -2.03 -6.16
CA ASP A 516 -25.65 -1.33 -5.09
C ASP A 516 -24.76 -1.20 -3.85
N ILE A 517 -24.15 -0.02 -3.70
CA ILE A 517 -23.19 0.29 -2.64
C ILE A 517 -23.81 0.12 -1.24
N ARG A 518 -25.10 0.46 -1.06
CA ARG A 518 -25.77 0.32 0.23
C ARG A 518 -25.94 -1.15 0.60
N LYS A 519 -26.38 -2.00 -0.35
CA LYS A 519 -26.45 -3.45 -0.13
C LYS A 519 -25.07 -4.06 0.11
N ALA A 520 -24.04 -3.56 -0.57
CA ALA A 520 -22.65 -3.99 -0.34
C ALA A 520 -22.20 -3.67 1.09
N TYR A 521 -22.49 -2.48 1.59
CA TYR A 521 -22.24 -2.08 2.98
C TYR A 521 -22.97 -2.98 3.98
N GLU A 522 -24.27 -3.21 3.77
CA GLU A 522 -25.05 -4.07 4.68
C GLU A 522 -24.52 -5.49 4.75
N LYS A 523 -24.07 -6.04 3.60
CA LYS A 523 -23.43 -7.36 3.54
C LYS A 523 -22.10 -7.36 4.29
N TYR A 524 -21.32 -6.28 4.19
CA TYR A 524 -20.10 -6.09 4.96
C TYR A 524 -20.39 -6.09 6.47
N VAL A 525 -21.37 -5.31 6.92
CA VAL A 525 -21.74 -5.22 8.36
C VAL A 525 -22.23 -6.57 8.90
N LYS A 526 -23.03 -7.32 8.13
CA LYS A 526 -23.56 -8.64 8.53
C LYS A 526 -22.51 -9.76 8.50
N SER A 527 -21.33 -9.52 7.93
CA SER A 527 -20.29 -10.54 7.79
C SER A 527 -19.64 -10.84 9.14
N PRO A 528 -19.55 -12.12 9.58
CA PRO A 528 -18.90 -12.48 10.85
C PRO A 528 -17.39 -12.20 10.85
N ASN A 529 -16.80 -11.94 9.68
CA ASN A 529 -15.40 -11.57 9.51
C ASN A 529 -15.15 -10.06 9.66
N THR A 530 -16.20 -9.28 9.88
CA THR A 530 -16.13 -7.84 10.15
C THR A 530 -16.10 -7.62 11.65
N VAL A 531 -14.93 -7.21 12.16
CA VAL A 531 -14.64 -7.22 13.59
C VAL A 531 -14.02 -5.92 14.10
N LEU A 532 -13.61 -5.02 13.20
CA LEU A 532 -13.05 -3.72 13.51
C LEU A 532 -13.97 -2.63 12.94
N PRO A 533 -14.51 -1.72 13.77
CA PRO A 533 -15.25 -0.56 13.33
C PRO A 533 -14.37 0.44 12.55
N TYR A 534 -14.87 0.93 11.42
CA TYR A 534 -14.16 1.88 10.54
C TYR A 534 -13.74 3.16 11.26
N GLN A 535 -14.61 3.65 12.15
CA GLN A 535 -14.38 4.88 12.90
C GLN A 535 -13.17 4.80 13.84
N TRP A 536 -12.73 3.62 14.28
CA TRP A 536 -11.52 3.50 15.09
C TRP A 536 -10.30 4.01 14.32
N GLY A 537 -10.25 3.74 13.01
CA GLY A 537 -9.20 4.25 12.14
C GLY A 537 -9.23 5.77 12.00
N CYS A 538 -10.41 6.35 11.79
CA CYS A 538 -10.58 7.80 11.68
C CYS A 538 -10.17 8.55 12.96
N TYR A 539 -10.54 8.03 14.12
CA TYR A 539 -10.12 8.60 15.40
C TYR A 539 -8.62 8.41 15.65
N CYS A 540 -8.04 7.29 15.20
CA CYS A 540 -6.60 7.05 15.32
C CYS A 540 -5.77 8.12 14.60
N THR A 541 -6.19 8.54 13.39
CA THR A 541 -5.50 9.61 12.67
C THR A 541 -5.72 10.97 13.31
N ALA A 542 -6.93 11.25 13.82
CA ALA A 542 -7.20 12.51 14.52
C ALA A 542 -6.38 12.66 15.82
N TYR A 543 -6.21 11.56 16.58
CA TYR A 543 -5.31 11.54 17.74
C TYR A 543 -3.84 11.70 17.35
N ALA A 544 -3.38 11.01 16.30
CA ALA A 544 -2.00 11.15 15.82
C ALA A 544 -1.71 12.59 15.35
N PHE A 545 -2.68 13.19 14.65
CA PHE A 545 -2.64 14.59 14.23
C PHE A 545 -2.51 15.53 15.42
N ARG A 546 -3.35 15.37 16.44
CA ARG A 546 -3.26 16.15 17.67
C ARG A 546 -1.90 15.98 18.36
N ASN A 547 -1.39 14.76 18.49
CA ASN A 547 -0.10 14.48 19.12
C ASN A 547 1.06 15.17 18.37
N LEU A 548 1.03 15.16 17.04
CA LEU A 548 2.03 15.87 16.22
C LEU A 548 2.05 17.37 16.52
N PHE A 549 0.87 18.00 16.68
CA PHE A 549 0.77 19.39 17.07
C PHE A 549 1.19 19.66 18.52
N GLU A 550 0.94 18.72 19.43
CA GLU A 550 1.47 18.80 20.80
C GLU A 550 3.01 18.74 20.80
N LEU A 551 3.63 17.91 19.96
CA LEU A 551 5.08 17.89 19.78
C LEU A 551 5.59 19.19 19.15
N GLY A 552 4.91 19.72 18.12
CA GLY A 552 5.27 21.00 17.49
C GLY A 552 5.32 22.18 18.46
N LYS A 553 4.44 22.19 19.49
CA LYS A 553 4.45 23.19 20.58
C LYS A 553 5.67 23.08 21.52
N CYS A 554 6.46 22.01 21.39
CA CYS A 554 7.72 21.83 22.11
C CYS A 554 8.90 22.55 21.44
N VAL A 555 8.70 23.23 20.32
CA VAL A 555 9.68 24.18 19.78
C VAL A 555 9.64 25.47 20.61
N ASN A 556 10.79 26.12 20.82
CA ASN A 556 10.82 27.40 21.52
C ASN A 556 10.01 28.46 20.74
N SER A 557 9.40 29.38 21.48
CA SER A 557 8.54 30.41 20.91
C SER A 557 8.63 31.66 21.76
N SER A 558 8.79 32.81 21.11
CA SER A 558 8.85 34.13 21.77
C SER A 558 7.47 34.78 21.70
N TYR A 559 6.99 35.24 22.85
CA TYR A 559 5.67 35.87 22.97
C TYR A 559 5.79 37.29 23.50
N ASP A 560 4.96 38.18 22.96
CA ASP A 560 4.84 39.55 23.42
C ASP A 560 4.09 39.64 24.75
N SER A 561 4.00 40.85 25.31
CA SER A 561 3.28 41.10 26.56
C SER A 561 1.78 40.74 26.55
N ASN A 562 1.19 40.50 25.36
CA ASN A 562 -0.21 40.10 25.19
C ASN A 562 -0.35 38.60 24.87
N GLY A 563 0.74 37.83 24.92
CA GLY A 563 0.75 36.39 24.63
C GLY A 563 0.65 36.05 23.13
N LYS A 564 0.95 36.99 22.23
CA LYS A 564 1.05 36.74 20.78
C LYS A 564 2.50 36.46 20.40
N LEU A 565 2.72 35.66 19.36
CA LEU A 565 4.05 35.39 18.85
C LEU A 565 4.72 36.68 18.38
N GLU A 566 5.95 36.93 18.81
CA GLU A 566 6.76 38.05 18.30
C GLU A 566 7.35 37.71 16.93
N LEU A 567 7.73 36.44 16.74
CA LEU A 567 8.32 35.89 15.54
C LEU A 567 7.82 34.46 15.31
N PRO A 568 7.83 33.97 14.05
CA PRO A 568 7.51 32.58 13.76
C PRO A 568 8.44 31.61 14.51
N PRO A 569 7.92 30.62 15.24
CA PRO A 569 8.71 29.53 15.80
C PRO A 569 9.46 28.75 14.72
N ARG A 570 10.66 28.25 15.03
CA ARG A 570 11.47 27.44 14.13
C ARG A 570 11.02 25.97 14.06
N TRP A 571 9.71 25.74 14.00
CA TRP A 571 9.14 24.43 13.68
C TRP A 571 9.20 24.29 12.16
N ILE A 572 10.22 23.62 11.62
CA ILE A 572 10.63 23.70 10.21
C ILE A 572 9.74 22.86 9.30
N TYR A 573 9.48 21.61 9.67
CA TYR A 573 8.73 20.67 8.84
C TYR A 573 8.06 19.61 9.72
N SER A 574 6.95 19.04 9.24
CA SER A 574 6.37 17.83 9.80
C SER A 574 5.95 16.86 8.71
N ASP A 575 6.07 15.56 8.98
CA ASP A 575 5.46 14.50 8.17
C ASP A 575 4.94 13.37 9.06
N THR A 576 3.61 13.34 9.21
CA THR A 576 2.79 12.32 9.88
C THR A 576 3.08 12.14 11.36
N ASP A 577 4.27 11.66 11.70
CA ASP A 577 4.74 11.31 13.04
C ASP A 577 6.13 11.87 13.36
N SER A 578 6.67 12.71 12.49
CA SER A 578 7.96 13.38 12.65
C SER A 578 7.83 14.91 12.62
N CYS A 579 8.64 15.58 13.44
CA CYS A 579 8.79 17.05 13.46
C CYS A 579 10.28 17.42 13.37
N TYR A 580 10.56 18.49 12.64
CA TYR A 580 11.91 19.01 12.40
C TYR A 580 12.04 20.40 13.00
N SER A 581 13.14 20.64 13.74
CA SER A 581 13.49 21.94 14.30
C SER A 581 14.97 21.97 14.67
N ASP A 582 15.56 23.15 14.64
CA ASP A 582 16.86 23.48 15.23
C ASP A 582 16.74 24.11 16.63
N ASP A 583 15.53 24.46 17.08
CA ASP A 583 15.28 25.21 18.32
C ASP A 583 14.30 24.47 19.26
N TRP A 584 14.64 23.21 19.55
CA TRP A 584 13.85 22.36 20.45
C TRP A 584 13.93 22.81 21.91
N ASN A 585 12.78 22.85 22.58
CA ASN A 585 12.72 22.91 24.04
C ASN A 585 12.75 21.49 24.63
N GLU A 586 13.92 21.03 25.06
CA GLU A 586 14.10 19.66 25.57
C GLU A 586 13.27 19.35 26.82
N GLU A 587 13.00 20.34 27.68
CA GLU A 587 12.13 20.15 28.86
C GLU A 587 10.68 19.87 28.45
N LYS A 588 10.15 20.62 27.47
CA LYS A 588 8.81 20.36 26.93
C LYS A 588 8.73 19.00 26.24
N VAL A 589 9.76 18.61 25.50
CA VAL A 589 9.82 17.28 24.87
C VAL A 589 9.86 16.17 25.93
N ALA A 590 10.64 16.34 26.99
CA ALA A 590 10.66 15.40 28.11
C ALA A 590 9.29 15.29 28.79
N ALA A 591 8.60 16.43 29.00
CA ALA A 591 7.26 16.46 29.57
C ALA A 591 6.21 15.78 28.66
N TYR A 592 6.29 16.00 27.33
CA TYR A 592 5.47 15.28 26.35
C TYR A 592 5.71 13.77 26.44
N ASN A 593 6.97 13.34 26.48
CA ASN A 593 7.32 11.93 26.59
C ASN A 593 6.83 11.30 27.90
N GLU A 594 6.92 11.99 29.04
CA GLU A 594 6.35 11.49 30.29
C GLU A 594 4.83 11.38 30.24
N LYS A 595 4.13 12.34 29.64
CA LYS A 595 2.66 12.26 29.42
C LYS A 595 2.30 11.00 28.61
N CYS A 596 3.05 10.67 27.55
CA CYS A 596 2.84 9.43 26.79
C CYS A 596 3.00 8.19 27.68
N LYS A 597 4.03 8.16 28.53
CA LYS A 597 4.27 7.04 29.46
C LYS A 597 3.16 6.91 30.50
N GLU A 598 2.67 8.03 31.03
CA GLU A 598 1.56 8.05 31.99
C GLU A 598 0.26 7.51 31.39
N LEU A 599 -0.07 7.91 30.15
CA LEU A 599 -1.23 7.37 29.42
C LEU A 599 -1.14 5.85 29.23
N LEU A 600 0.04 5.34 28.88
CA LEU A 600 0.25 3.89 28.75
C LEU A 600 0.12 3.16 30.08
N LYS A 601 0.73 3.70 31.15
CA LYS A 601 0.66 3.13 32.50
C LYS A 601 -0.78 3.11 33.02
N ALA A 602 -1.55 4.17 32.79
CA ALA A 602 -2.98 4.22 33.12
C ALA A 602 -3.78 3.11 32.42
N ASN A 603 -3.33 2.68 31.24
CA ASN A 603 -3.92 1.58 30.47
C ASN A 603 -3.24 0.22 30.71
N ASN A 604 -2.42 0.09 31.74
CA ASN A 604 -1.69 -1.14 32.09
C ASN A 604 -0.72 -1.63 30.98
N TYR A 605 -0.05 -0.69 30.30
CA TYR A 605 1.04 -0.98 29.36
C TYR A 605 2.35 -0.34 29.84
N GLY A 606 3.43 -1.12 29.82
CA GLY A 606 4.77 -0.68 30.21
C GLY A 606 5.73 -0.62 29.01
N PRO A 607 7.02 -0.36 29.25
CA PRO A 607 8.03 -0.41 28.20
C PRO A 607 8.29 -1.85 27.77
N VAL A 608 8.73 -2.02 26.53
CA VAL A 608 9.35 -3.26 26.10
C VAL A 608 10.83 -3.21 26.46
N VAL A 609 11.30 -4.12 27.31
CA VAL A 609 12.70 -4.18 27.70
C VAL A 609 13.46 -5.14 26.78
N VAL A 610 14.47 -4.64 26.09
CA VAL A 610 15.38 -5.44 25.25
C VAL A 610 16.81 -5.05 25.61
N ASN A 611 17.62 -6.02 26.06
CA ASN A 611 19.02 -5.81 26.44
C ASN A 611 19.22 -4.66 27.44
N ASN A 612 18.41 -4.63 28.50
CA ASN A 612 18.40 -3.59 29.54
C ASN A 612 18.06 -2.16 29.05
N LYS A 613 17.62 -1.99 27.80
CA LYS A 613 17.06 -0.75 27.28
C LYS A 613 15.54 -0.81 27.26
N GLU A 614 14.90 0.25 27.76
CA GLU A 614 13.46 0.43 27.68
C GLU A 614 13.06 1.08 26.35
N TYR A 615 12.06 0.49 25.69
CA TYR A 615 11.42 1.06 24.52
C TYR A 615 9.98 1.40 24.87
N TRP A 616 9.68 2.69 24.89
CA TRP A 616 8.34 3.21 25.16
C TRP A 616 7.62 3.51 23.85
N LEU A 617 6.31 3.28 23.84
CA LEU A 617 5.45 3.52 22.69
C LEU A 617 5.01 5.01 22.68
N GLY A 618 4.99 5.64 21.52
CA GLY A 618 4.48 7.01 21.32
C GLY A 618 5.42 8.15 21.73
N VAL A 619 6.53 7.87 22.42
CA VAL A 619 7.52 8.90 22.77
C VAL A 619 8.23 9.42 21.52
N ALA A 620 8.56 10.70 21.51
CA ALA A 620 9.37 11.34 20.48
C ALA A 620 10.86 11.08 20.76
N GLU A 621 11.53 10.41 19.82
CA GLU A 621 12.97 10.12 19.88
C GLU A 621 13.72 10.84 18.74
N PRO A 622 15.00 11.20 18.93
CA PRO A 622 15.85 11.66 17.84
C PRO A 622 15.93 10.62 16.71
N ASP A 623 15.83 11.07 15.46
CA ASP A 623 15.88 10.19 14.27
C ASP A 623 16.96 10.60 13.26
N ALA A 624 16.93 11.85 12.79
CA ALA A 624 17.86 12.35 11.77
C ALA A 624 18.36 13.78 12.10
N GLU A 625 19.59 14.08 11.67
CA GLU A 625 20.21 15.40 11.82
C GLU A 625 20.77 15.88 10.47
N TYR A 626 20.55 17.15 10.15
CA TYR A 626 20.98 17.77 8.91
C TYR A 626 21.78 19.04 9.15
N SER A 627 22.90 19.20 8.46
CA SER A 627 23.72 20.42 8.48
C SER A 627 23.24 21.49 7.51
N GLU A 628 22.53 21.07 6.46
CA GLU A 628 21.87 21.94 5.49
C GLU A 628 20.48 21.36 5.22
N TYR A 629 19.44 22.19 5.14
CA TYR A 629 18.08 21.72 4.88
C TYR A 629 17.28 22.72 4.04
N ILE A 630 16.50 22.23 3.08
CA ILE A 630 15.55 23.02 2.30
C ILE A 630 14.24 22.25 2.12
N CYS A 631 13.11 22.96 2.22
CA CYS A 631 11.77 22.43 1.99
C CYS A 631 11.01 23.30 0.98
N LEU A 632 10.50 22.68 -0.09
CA LEU A 632 9.65 23.33 -1.09
C LEU A 632 8.16 23.00 -0.91
N GLY A 633 7.82 22.11 0.02
CA GLY A 633 6.45 21.76 0.35
C GLY A 633 6.31 20.35 0.94
N PRO A 634 5.06 19.88 1.12
CA PRO A 634 4.78 18.54 1.63
C PRO A 634 5.49 17.46 0.79
N LYS A 635 6.32 16.64 1.44
CA LYS A 635 7.12 15.57 0.82
C LYS A 635 7.98 16.04 -0.35
N ARG A 636 8.52 17.26 -0.24
CA ARG A 636 9.47 17.88 -1.18
C ARG A 636 10.55 18.61 -0.38
N TYR A 637 11.52 17.87 0.14
CA TYR A 637 12.64 18.43 0.89
C TYR A 637 13.96 17.73 0.56
N CYS A 638 15.05 18.42 0.82
CA CYS A 638 16.41 17.94 0.70
C CYS A 638 17.20 18.35 1.94
N GLY A 639 18.08 17.48 2.43
CA GLY A 639 19.00 17.84 3.51
C GLY A 639 20.32 17.11 3.42
N ARG A 640 21.39 17.76 3.85
CA ARG A 640 22.72 17.16 4.00
C ARG A 640 22.82 16.47 5.35
N SER A 641 22.89 15.14 5.34
CA SER A 641 22.95 14.36 6.58
C SER A 641 24.28 14.58 7.30
N VAL A 642 24.22 14.76 8.62
CA VAL A 642 25.42 14.87 9.46
C VAL A 642 26.15 13.53 9.56
N GLU A 643 25.45 12.40 9.37
CA GLU A 643 26.03 11.06 9.52
C GLU A 643 26.97 10.68 8.37
N ASP A 644 26.62 11.02 7.13
CA ASP A 644 27.35 10.62 5.93
C ASP A 644 27.79 11.77 5.01
N GLU A 645 27.51 13.03 5.41
CA GLU A 645 27.83 14.27 4.70
C GLU A 645 27.21 14.39 3.29
N LYS A 646 26.22 13.56 2.95
CA LYS A 646 25.58 13.53 1.63
C LYS A 646 24.19 14.17 1.63
N LEU A 647 23.78 14.63 0.45
CA LEU A 647 22.39 15.05 0.22
C LEU A 647 21.45 13.84 0.18
N HIS A 648 20.38 13.94 0.98
CA HIS A 648 19.24 13.02 0.97
C HIS A 648 18.00 13.80 0.56
N ILE A 649 17.24 13.25 -0.39
CA ILE A 649 15.98 13.85 -0.85
C ILE A 649 14.78 13.04 -0.37
N THR A 650 13.68 13.75 -0.14
CA THR A 650 12.33 13.19 -0.05
C THR A 650 11.45 13.95 -1.03
N VAL A 651 11.20 13.33 -2.19
CA VAL A 651 10.29 13.84 -3.22
C VAL A 651 9.34 12.71 -3.60
N ALA A 652 8.03 12.92 -3.41
CA ALA A 652 7.03 11.92 -3.77
C ALA A 652 7.11 11.56 -5.27
N GLY A 653 7.30 10.27 -5.57
CA GLY A 653 7.42 9.76 -6.94
C GLY A 653 8.83 9.80 -7.54
N VAL A 654 9.84 10.26 -6.79
CA VAL A 654 11.25 10.25 -7.22
C VAL A 654 12.05 9.27 -6.34
N PRO A 655 12.82 8.34 -6.93
CA PRO A 655 13.71 7.47 -6.18
C PRO A 655 14.74 8.26 -5.36
N LYS A 656 15.18 7.71 -4.20
CA LYS A 656 16.21 8.35 -3.36
C LYS A 656 17.51 8.68 -4.10
N LYS A 657 17.85 7.88 -5.13
CA LYS A 657 18.99 8.10 -6.03
C LYS A 657 18.92 9.45 -6.77
N GLY A 658 17.73 10.05 -6.89
CA GLY A 658 17.56 11.37 -7.49
C GLY A 658 18.37 12.48 -6.83
N ALA A 659 18.90 12.30 -5.62
CA ALA A 659 19.87 13.21 -5.02
C ALA A 659 21.11 13.42 -5.90
N GLU A 660 21.51 12.42 -6.71
CA GLU A 660 22.63 12.52 -7.65
C GLU A 660 22.42 13.62 -8.71
N CYS A 661 21.16 13.88 -9.10
CA CYS A 661 20.83 14.96 -10.04
C CYS A 661 21.23 16.35 -9.50
N LEU A 662 21.27 16.51 -8.17
CA LEU A 662 21.63 17.77 -7.52
C LEU A 662 23.13 18.04 -7.54
N LYS A 663 23.97 17.08 -7.98
CA LYS A 663 25.44 17.22 -8.06
C LYS A 663 26.06 17.68 -6.74
N ASP A 664 25.53 17.17 -5.63
CA ASP A 664 25.96 17.48 -4.26
C ASP A 664 25.86 18.96 -3.85
N ASP A 665 25.07 19.77 -4.57
CA ASP A 665 24.77 21.16 -4.20
C ASP A 665 23.27 21.33 -3.91
N ILE A 666 22.95 21.62 -2.64
CA ILE A 666 21.56 21.77 -2.16
C ILE A 666 20.82 22.90 -2.88
N ARG A 667 21.53 23.91 -3.40
CA ARG A 667 20.96 25.04 -4.15
C ARG A 667 20.28 24.62 -5.44
N ASN A 668 20.63 23.45 -5.98
CA ASN A 668 19.96 22.89 -7.15
C ASN A 668 18.54 22.40 -6.83
N PHE A 669 18.20 22.16 -5.55
CA PHE A 669 16.87 21.76 -5.12
C PHE A 669 15.93 22.98 -5.07
N GLN A 670 15.50 23.45 -6.23
CA GLN A 670 14.65 24.63 -6.38
C GLN A 670 13.48 24.36 -7.32
N LYS A 671 12.49 25.26 -7.32
CA LYS A 671 11.36 25.20 -8.25
C LYS A 671 11.85 25.03 -9.69
N ASP A 672 11.12 24.23 -10.45
CA ASP A 672 11.35 23.93 -11.87
C ASP A 672 12.63 23.09 -12.14
N PHE A 673 13.29 22.60 -11.09
CA PHE A 673 14.36 21.61 -11.24
C PHE A 673 13.83 20.30 -11.84
N ILE A 674 14.52 19.76 -12.83
CA ILE A 674 14.15 18.49 -13.47
C ILE A 674 15.04 17.37 -12.92
N PHE A 675 14.39 16.41 -12.28
CA PHE A 675 14.99 15.11 -11.99
C PHE A 675 14.92 14.25 -13.26
N ASP A 676 16.07 14.11 -13.92
CA ASP A 676 16.24 13.29 -15.12
C ASP A 676 15.92 11.81 -14.84
N GLY A 677 15.06 11.22 -15.66
CA GLY A 677 14.58 9.84 -15.54
C GLY A 677 15.72 8.82 -15.63
N ILE A 678 16.75 9.10 -16.43
CA ILE A 678 17.90 8.21 -16.61
C ILE A 678 18.73 8.13 -15.33
N THR A 679 19.10 9.28 -14.77
CA THR A 679 19.91 9.38 -13.54
C THR A 679 19.14 8.86 -12.34
N THR A 680 17.88 9.28 -12.20
CA THR A 680 17.03 8.86 -11.08
C THR A 680 16.65 7.38 -11.15
N GLY A 681 16.66 6.79 -12.35
CA GLY A 681 16.12 5.46 -12.61
C GLY A 681 14.59 5.41 -12.52
N LYS A 682 13.90 6.56 -12.53
CA LYS A 682 12.44 6.62 -12.57
C LYS A 682 11.96 6.19 -13.95
N LYS A 683 11.00 5.27 -13.99
CA LYS A 683 10.40 4.76 -15.23
C LYS A 683 8.89 4.96 -15.24
N ALA A 684 8.31 5.10 -16.43
CA ALA A 684 6.87 5.08 -16.67
C ALA A 684 6.48 3.82 -17.45
N HIS A 685 5.27 3.31 -17.20
CA HIS A 685 4.71 2.18 -17.94
C HIS A 685 3.95 2.68 -19.16
N PHE A 686 4.21 2.09 -20.32
CA PHE A 686 3.47 2.31 -21.55
C PHE A 686 2.83 0.99 -21.97
N TYR A 687 1.50 0.97 -22.08
CA TYR A 687 0.74 -0.24 -22.43
C TYR A 687 0.32 -0.17 -23.90
N PHE A 688 0.56 -1.27 -24.63
CA PHE A 688 0.19 -1.41 -26.02
C PHE A 688 -0.79 -2.57 -26.17
N PHE A 689 -2.06 -2.25 -26.43
CA PHE A 689 -3.10 -3.25 -26.67
C PHE A 689 -3.26 -3.48 -28.17
N SER A 690 -3.35 -4.74 -28.58
CA SER A 690 -3.47 -5.17 -29.97
C SER A 690 -4.96 -5.36 -30.34
N PRO A 691 -5.63 -4.35 -30.93
CA PRO A 691 -7.06 -4.43 -31.26
C PRO A 691 -7.37 -5.52 -32.28
N ASP A 692 -6.42 -5.84 -33.17
CA ASP A 692 -6.56 -6.90 -34.17
C ASP A 692 -6.26 -8.32 -33.62
N GLY A 693 -5.96 -8.44 -32.33
CA GLY A 693 -5.59 -9.71 -31.69
C GLY A 693 -4.13 -10.11 -31.88
N ILE A 694 -3.85 -11.42 -31.75
CA ILE A 694 -2.48 -11.98 -31.83
C ILE A 694 -1.98 -11.94 -33.27
N LYS A 695 -0.79 -11.36 -33.48
CA LYS A 695 -0.10 -11.25 -34.76
C LYS A 695 1.16 -12.12 -34.78
N ILE A 696 1.61 -12.48 -35.97
CA ILE A 696 2.94 -13.09 -36.18
C ILE A 696 3.73 -12.12 -37.04
N ASP A 697 4.89 -11.67 -36.56
CA ASP A 697 5.75 -10.78 -37.30
C ASP A 697 6.56 -11.50 -38.40
N GLU A 698 7.36 -10.75 -39.15
CA GLU A 698 8.19 -11.31 -40.23
C GLU A 698 9.32 -12.24 -39.74
N TRP A 699 9.69 -12.14 -38.45
CA TRP A 699 10.68 -13.00 -37.79
C TRP A 699 10.05 -14.25 -37.16
N GLY A 700 8.73 -14.40 -37.24
CA GLY A 700 7.98 -15.54 -36.71
C GLY A 700 7.70 -15.47 -35.20
N ASN A 701 7.83 -14.28 -34.61
CA ASN A 701 7.46 -14.00 -33.23
C ASN A 701 5.94 -13.84 -33.13
N GLU A 702 5.34 -14.51 -32.15
CA GLU A 702 3.96 -14.29 -31.75
C GLU A 702 3.88 -13.05 -30.86
N ILE A 703 3.09 -12.06 -31.29
CA ILE A 703 2.95 -10.77 -30.63
C ILE A 703 1.47 -10.57 -30.26
N GLY A 704 1.23 -10.24 -29.00
CA GLY A 704 -0.10 -9.91 -28.48
C GLY A 704 -0.11 -8.48 -27.94
N ASP A 705 -0.63 -8.32 -26.73
CA ASP A 705 -0.46 -7.06 -26.00
C ASP A 705 0.96 -6.99 -25.43
N SER A 706 1.43 -5.78 -25.16
CA SER A 706 2.76 -5.58 -24.59
C SER A 706 2.82 -4.37 -23.66
N ILE A 707 3.92 -4.27 -22.93
CA ILE A 707 4.21 -3.17 -22.02
C ILE A 707 5.68 -2.78 -22.17
N ASP A 708 5.99 -1.49 -22.08
CA ASP A 708 7.36 -0.98 -22.00
C ASP A 708 7.59 -0.10 -20.75
N LEU A 709 8.87 0.02 -20.37
CA LEU A 709 9.35 0.83 -19.27
C LEU A 709 10.38 1.85 -19.76
N GLU A 710 9.93 3.08 -19.99
CA GLU A 710 10.81 4.14 -20.44
C GLU A 710 11.22 5.07 -19.29
N PRO A 711 12.45 5.63 -19.30
CA PRO A 711 12.85 6.69 -18.37
C PRO A 711 11.85 7.84 -18.40
N CYS A 712 11.46 8.31 -17.22
CA CYS A 712 10.47 9.37 -17.07
C CYS A 712 11.01 10.46 -16.15
N ASP A 713 11.12 11.67 -16.69
CA ASP A 713 11.55 12.85 -15.94
C ASP A 713 10.53 13.23 -14.85
N TYR A 714 10.99 14.03 -13.89
CA TYR A 714 10.11 14.63 -12.90
C TYR A 714 10.46 16.11 -12.72
N LEU A 715 9.50 16.98 -13.03
CA LEU A 715 9.59 18.41 -12.79
C LEU A 715 9.24 18.72 -11.32
N LEU A 716 10.18 19.31 -10.58
CA LEU A 716 9.99 19.77 -9.22
C LEU A 716 9.19 21.08 -9.19
N GLY A 717 7.86 20.97 -9.31
CA GLY A 717 6.98 22.13 -9.21
C GLY A 717 6.77 22.66 -7.78
N MET A 718 6.31 23.90 -7.66
CA MET A 718 5.68 24.43 -6.43
C MET A 718 4.19 24.05 -6.40
N VAL A 719 3.59 24.03 -5.21
CA VAL A 719 2.19 23.63 -5.03
C VAL A 719 1.25 24.76 -5.48
N ASP A 720 0.98 24.85 -6.79
CA ASP A 720 -0.04 25.80 -7.30
C ASP A 720 -1.44 25.18 -7.46
N LYS A 721 -1.59 23.85 -7.34
CA LYS A 721 -2.87 23.13 -7.17
C LYS A 721 -2.59 21.65 -6.87
N PHE A 722 -3.22 21.10 -5.84
CA PHE A 722 -3.02 19.72 -5.36
C PHE A 722 -3.78 18.65 -6.19
N ASP A 723 -4.44 19.04 -7.28
CA ASP A 723 -5.41 18.19 -7.98
C ASP A 723 -4.81 17.02 -8.77
N TYR A 724 -3.49 16.94 -8.92
CA TYR A 724 -2.88 15.98 -9.86
C TYR A 724 -2.04 14.86 -9.22
N LEU A 725 -2.10 14.66 -7.90
CA LEU A 725 -1.28 13.64 -7.21
C LEU A 725 -2.07 12.53 -6.50
N LEU A 726 -3.36 12.39 -6.80
CA LEU A 726 -4.19 11.27 -6.30
C LEU A 726 -4.69 10.31 -7.38
N THR A 727 -4.31 10.51 -8.63
CA THR A 727 -4.65 9.63 -9.76
C THR A 727 -3.38 9.34 -10.55
N GLU A 728 -2.83 8.13 -10.43
CA GLU A 728 -1.85 7.60 -11.38
C GLU A 728 -2.55 7.26 -12.71
N ASP A 729 -3.22 8.24 -13.32
CA ASP A 729 -4.05 8.04 -14.50
C ASP A 729 -3.55 8.93 -15.66
N TYR A 730 -3.03 8.22 -16.66
CA TYR A 730 -2.93 8.51 -18.10
C TYR A 730 -2.17 9.75 -18.60
N PHE A 731 -1.00 9.49 -19.20
CA PHE A 731 -0.61 10.10 -20.47
C PHE A 731 -1.04 9.15 -21.58
N LEU A 732 -2.11 9.50 -22.30
CA LEU A 732 -2.40 8.98 -23.63
C LEU A 732 -2.11 10.12 -24.60
N GLU A 733 -0.91 10.11 -25.21
CA GLU A 733 -0.62 10.98 -26.35
C GLU A 733 -1.36 10.43 -27.58
N TYR A 734 -2.47 11.07 -27.94
CA TYR A 734 -3.06 10.91 -29.26
C TYR A 734 -2.31 11.84 -30.23
N PHE A 735 -1.52 11.27 -31.12
CA PHE A 735 -1.02 11.97 -32.30
C PHE A 735 -2.18 12.16 -33.30
N GLY A 736 -2.54 13.42 -33.58
CA GLY A 736 -3.54 13.77 -34.58
C GLY A 736 -3.74 15.29 -34.71
N GLU A 737 -3.06 15.86 -35.71
CA GLU A 737 -3.19 17.15 -36.40
C GLU A 737 -4.17 18.25 -35.91
N GLU A 738 -3.61 19.47 -35.85
CA GLU A 738 -4.19 20.81 -36.12
C GLU A 738 -5.67 21.08 -35.76
N ASN A 739 -5.89 21.99 -34.81
CA ASN A 739 -6.49 23.29 -35.14
C ASN A 739 -6.44 24.32 -34.00
N SER A 740 -6.28 25.56 -34.45
CA SER A 740 -6.17 26.85 -33.76
C SER A 740 -7.42 27.29 -32.98
N ASP A 741 -7.16 28.12 -31.96
CA ASP A 741 -8.04 29.12 -31.34
C ASP A 741 -9.32 28.63 -30.66
N ILE A 742 -9.59 29.13 -29.44
CA ILE A 742 -10.85 29.81 -29.02
C ILE A 742 -11.10 29.76 -27.48
N TYR A 743 -10.95 30.95 -26.87
CA TYR A 743 -11.77 31.62 -25.83
C TYR A 743 -11.46 31.54 -24.31
N ASP A 744 -11.06 32.72 -23.82
CA ASP A 744 -11.59 33.47 -22.66
C ASP A 744 -13.07 33.20 -22.31
N SER A 745 -13.33 32.87 -21.05
CA SER A 745 -14.36 33.50 -20.18
C SER A 745 -14.26 33.00 -18.74
#